data_AF-A0AA88AWU4-F1
#
_entry.id   AF-A0AA88AWU4-F1
#
_cell.length_a   1.000
_cell.length_b   1.000
_cell.length_c   1.000
_cell.angle_alpha   90.00
_cell.angle_beta   90.00
_cell.angle_gamma   90.00
#
_symmetry.space_group_name_H-M   'P 1'
#
loop_
_entity.id
_entity.type
_entity.pdbx_description
1 polymer ?
#
loop_
_entity_poly.entity_id
_entity_poly.type
_entity_poly.pdbx_seq_one_letter_code
_entity_poly.pdbx_strand_id
1 'polypeptide(L)'
;MFLLKVQFVSQVKFELRVKFDSCRVNPLRNARNDEMNKQKLIYSAEEELEAKLGFDLFSEGEKRLGWLLTFASSSSEDQETNKVYGCVDLYFVSQPPSIVTDEVCTACDFNRPGKTCLRKLEWVWRGEIFMAKKSDYYHLKKQIESEFVDGTEIQLARSFLDLPKTDQQLRLKDRLKKYCQKAYKRVLDKPVTEVREAGICMRENSFYVDTVRSFRDRRYEYKGLDKVWKGKLSEAKATGNSIKIQEAQDMVVLYDSLQLAHKCILNSFYEYVLRKGARWYSMEMAGVVTYTGAKIIQNARLLVEKIGKPLELDTDGIWCALPGSFPENFTFKTRDMKKKLTISYPCVMLNVDVARNNTNDQYQTLTDPVTKTYTTRSECSIEFEVDGPYKAMILPASKEEGILIKKRYAVFNDDGTLAELKGFEIKRRGELKLIKVFQAELFDKFLHGSTLEECYSAVASVANHWLDLLDNQGTDIADSELLDYISESSTMSKSLADYGGQKSCAVTTAKRLADFLGDAMVKDKGLRCQYIVACEPKGTPVSERAVPVAIFETEPEIMKFYVRKWCKISSDVGIRSIIDWSYYKQRLSSAIQKIVTIPAAMQKVSNPVPRVAHPDWLHKKVREKEDKFRQKKLADMFSSLKKDNVLKRNDDAVESNKVTDKENVEDLEDFRNNKSSIKGPRPVVRCYEASNKRNSVENISEINLQQSDNSEKENQMQSKTVDKNVDYQGWLETKKRKWKDTLSRRKKQRFDRLGNATATNNAHGLPRLLSQAENHKEAKGGTGVSSYFRRQEVALTRCHWQIVQLVPSSQSGQFFAWIVVEGIMLKIPVTVPRVFYINSKAPLEDKFPGRRASKILPHGRHSYNLYEVSIDEDQFKTESKNLTALLADPEVEVST
;
A
#
# COMPACT_ATOMS: atom_id res chain seq x y z
N MET A 1 -3.99 -50.39 -39.38
CA MET A 1 -4.76 -50.04 -38.18
C MET A 1 -4.18 -48.79 -37.47
N PHE A 2 -3.37 -47.92 -38.09
CA PHE A 2 -3.63 -46.86 -39.08
C PHE A 2 -5.10 -46.48 -39.37
N LEU A 3 -5.36 -45.17 -39.30
CA LEU A 3 -6.56 -44.38 -39.67
C LEU A 3 -7.77 -44.45 -38.71
N LEU A 4 -7.80 -43.55 -37.72
CA LEU A 4 -8.98 -42.87 -37.12
C LEU A 4 -8.66 -42.42 -35.69
N LYS A 5 -8.02 -41.25 -35.53
CA LYS A 5 -8.11 -40.41 -34.31
C LYS A 5 -7.48 -39.02 -34.49
N VAL A 6 -7.61 -38.47 -35.70
CA VAL A 6 -7.45 -37.05 -36.02
C VAL A 6 -8.83 -36.56 -36.45
N GLN A 7 -9.78 -36.46 -35.51
CA GLN A 7 -11.13 -35.94 -35.84
C GLN A 7 -12.04 -35.54 -34.66
N PHE A 8 -11.52 -35.17 -33.49
CA PHE A 8 -12.40 -34.72 -32.37
C PHE A 8 -12.14 -33.32 -31.82
N VAL A 9 -11.24 -32.52 -32.44
CA VAL A 9 -11.05 -31.10 -32.08
C VAL A 9 -11.35 -30.16 -33.27
N SER A 10 -11.84 -30.69 -34.39
CA SER A 10 -12.15 -29.91 -35.59
C SER A 10 -13.48 -30.30 -36.25
N GLN A 11 -14.56 -30.54 -35.49
CA GLN A 11 -15.91 -30.59 -36.08
C GLN A 11 -17.03 -30.45 -35.04
N VAL A 12 -17.27 -29.23 -34.57
CA VAL A 12 -18.63 -28.83 -34.17
C VAL A 12 -18.86 -27.40 -34.69
N LYS A 13 -19.24 -27.30 -35.96
CA LYS A 13 -19.99 -26.14 -36.46
C LYS A 13 -21.44 -26.33 -35.99
N PHE A 14 -21.87 -25.59 -34.99
CA PHE A 14 -23.31 -25.38 -34.78
C PHE A 14 -23.75 -24.26 -35.73
N GLU A 15 -24.23 -24.62 -36.92
CA GLU A 15 -25.09 -23.76 -37.73
C GLU A 15 -26.51 -23.82 -37.15
N LEU A 16 -26.90 -22.78 -36.41
CA LEU A 16 -28.29 -22.54 -36.05
C LEU A 16 -29.04 -22.04 -37.30
N ARG A 17 -29.65 -22.97 -38.04
CA ARG A 17 -30.59 -22.65 -39.13
C ARG A 17 -32.01 -22.73 -38.58
N VAL A 18 -32.50 -21.62 -38.03
CA VAL A 18 -33.90 -21.52 -37.59
C VAL A 18 -34.77 -21.20 -38.81
N LYS A 19 -35.58 -22.17 -39.25
CA LYS A 19 -36.72 -21.92 -40.14
C LYS A 19 -37.91 -21.51 -39.28
N PHE A 20 -38.41 -20.30 -39.49
CA PHE A 20 -39.71 -19.88 -38.99
C PHE A 20 -40.76 -20.20 -40.05
N ASP A 21 -41.61 -21.20 -39.80
CA ASP A 21 -42.88 -21.33 -40.50
C ASP A 21 -44.01 -20.73 -39.68
N SER A 22 -44.73 -19.84 -40.33
CA SER A 22 -45.87 -19.09 -39.82
C SER A 22 -47.14 -19.94 -39.82
N CYS A 23 -47.90 -19.91 -38.72
CA CYS A 23 -49.34 -20.14 -38.77
C CYS A 23 -50.06 -19.20 -37.79
N ARG A 24 -50.95 -18.39 -38.35
CA ARG A 24 -51.95 -17.54 -37.69
C ARG A 24 -53.16 -18.40 -37.32
N VAL A 25 -53.84 -18.15 -36.19
CA VAL A 25 -55.32 -18.04 -36.07
C VAL A 25 -55.66 -17.20 -34.80
N ASN A 26 -56.79 -16.50 -34.91
CA ASN A 26 -57.31 -15.33 -34.24
C ASN A 26 -58.04 -15.53 -32.87
N PRO A 27 -58.46 -14.43 -32.21
CA PRO A 27 -58.78 -14.35 -30.78
C PRO A 27 -60.28 -14.25 -30.45
N LEU A 28 -60.72 -14.69 -29.26
CA LEU A 28 -62.02 -14.30 -28.69
C LEU A 28 -62.04 -14.25 -27.13
N ARG A 29 -62.19 -13.03 -26.62
CA ARG A 29 -63.06 -12.48 -25.54
C ARG A 29 -63.22 -13.15 -24.15
N ASN A 30 -62.86 -12.34 -23.14
CA ASN A 30 -63.58 -11.91 -21.91
C ASN A 30 -64.19 -12.93 -20.92
N ALA A 31 -63.75 -12.89 -19.65
CA ALA A 31 -64.45 -12.22 -18.52
C ALA A 31 -63.73 -12.45 -17.17
N ARG A 32 -64.00 -11.54 -16.21
CA ARG A 32 -63.37 -11.33 -14.89
C ARG A 32 -63.71 -12.40 -13.84
N ASN A 33 -62.82 -12.65 -12.88
CA ASN A 33 -62.98 -12.32 -11.45
C ASN A 33 -61.85 -12.90 -10.57
N ASP A 34 -61.43 -12.09 -9.60
CA ASP A 34 -60.54 -12.41 -8.49
C ASP A 34 -61.22 -13.36 -7.48
N GLU A 35 -60.53 -14.42 -7.05
CA GLU A 35 -60.08 -14.62 -5.65
C GLU A 35 -59.50 -16.03 -5.42
N MET A 36 -58.58 -16.08 -4.46
CA MET A 36 -57.65 -17.15 -4.09
C MET A 36 -58.24 -18.56 -3.98
N ASN A 37 -57.56 -19.53 -4.62
CA ASN A 37 -57.45 -20.90 -4.10
C ASN A 37 -56.21 -21.62 -4.68
N LYS A 38 -55.40 -22.23 -3.81
CA LYS A 38 -54.25 -23.07 -4.16
C LYS A 38 -54.68 -24.14 -5.18
N GLN A 39 -54.15 -24.07 -6.41
CA GLN A 39 -54.36 -25.09 -7.44
C GLN A 39 -53.05 -25.76 -7.81
N LYS A 40 -53.07 -27.10 -7.75
CA LYS A 40 -52.05 -28.01 -8.30
C LYS A 40 -51.69 -27.55 -9.71
N LEU A 41 -50.41 -27.25 -9.95
CA LEU A 41 -49.88 -27.04 -11.29
C LEU A 41 -50.12 -28.32 -12.11
N ILE A 42 -50.89 -28.19 -13.19
CA ILE A 42 -51.00 -29.19 -14.24
C ILE A 42 -49.85 -28.90 -15.20
N TYR A 43 -48.86 -29.77 -15.22
CA TYR A 43 -47.70 -29.68 -16.12
C TYR A 43 -48.16 -29.73 -17.58
N SER A 44 -47.58 -28.89 -18.44
CA SER A 44 -47.71 -29.05 -19.88
C SER A 44 -46.97 -30.30 -20.35
N ALA A 45 -47.34 -30.85 -21.51
CA ALA A 45 -46.64 -32.01 -22.08
C ALA A 45 -45.17 -31.71 -22.40
N GLU A 46 -44.81 -30.44 -22.65
CA GLU A 46 -43.42 -29.99 -22.79
C GLU A 46 -42.71 -29.98 -21.43
N GLU A 47 -43.35 -29.50 -20.37
CA GLU A 47 -42.77 -29.44 -19.01
C GLU A 47 -42.56 -30.84 -18.41
N GLU A 48 -43.43 -31.81 -18.69
CA GLU A 48 -43.22 -33.22 -18.33
C GLU A 48 -42.05 -33.86 -19.10
N LEU A 49 -41.83 -33.42 -20.35
CA LEU A 49 -40.72 -33.89 -21.17
C LEU A 49 -39.39 -33.33 -20.66
N GLU A 50 -39.36 -32.05 -20.26
CA GLU A 50 -38.18 -31.38 -19.67
C GLU A 50 -37.81 -31.98 -18.30
N ALA A 51 -38.79 -32.29 -17.46
CA ALA A 51 -38.59 -33.00 -16.20
C ALA A 51 -38.05 -34.43 -16.43
N LYS A 52 -38.57 -35.18 -17.41
CA LYS A 52 -38.05 -36.51 -17.80
C LYS A 52 -36.63 -36.46 -18.37
N LEU A 53 -36.23 -35.33 -18.95
CA LEU A 53 -34.87 -35.07 -19.44
C LEU A 53 -33.91 -34.56 -18.33
N GLY A 54 -34.41 -34.44 -17.09
CA GLY A 54 -33.61 -34.10 -15.90
C GLY A 54 -33.50 -32.61 -15.60
N PHE A 55 -34.39 -31.79 -16.15
CA PHE A 55 -34.48 -30.35 -15.90
C PHE A 55 -35.71 -30.04 -15.03
N ASP A 56 -35.58 -30.19 -13.71
CA ASP A 56 -36.63 -29.78 -12.78
C ASP A 56 -36.70 -28.25 -12.65
N LEU A 57 -37.90 -27.69 -12.55
CA LEU A 57 -38.11 -26.25 -12.38
C LEU A 57 -37.63 -25.81 -10.98
N PHE A 58 -36.59 -24.97 -10.94
CA PHE A 58 -36.09 -24.35 -9.71
C PHE A 58 -37.10 -23.30 -9.22
N SER A 59 -37.84 -23.62 -8.15
CA SER A 59 -39.05 -22.87 -7.78
C SER A 59 -38.88 -21.70 -6.83
N GLU A 60 -37.69 -21.47 -6.24
CA GLU A 60 -37.24 -20.17 -5.69
C GLU A 60 -35.95 -20.35 -4.86
N GLY A 61 -35.00 -19.42 -5.03
CA GLY A 61 -33.89 -19.18 -4.12
C GLY A 61 -33.98 -17.74 -3.60
N GLU A 62 -33.24 -17.41 -2.54
CA GLU A 62 -33.24 -16.06 -1.97
C GLU A 62 -33.06 -14.97 -3.05
N LYS A 63 -33.82 -13.88 -2.92
CA LYS A 63 -33.86 -12.78 -3.89
C LYS A 63 -32.54 -12.00 -3.89
N ARG A 64 -31.53 -12.51 -4.59
CA ARG A 64 -30.23 -11.85 -4.79
C ARG A 64 -30.37 -10.72 -5.82
N LEU A 65 -30.07 -9.49 -5.41
CA LEU A 65 -30.20 -8.30 -6.27
C LEU A 65 -29.08 -8.18 -7.32
N GLY A 66 -28.00 -8.96 -7.20
CA GLY A 66 -26.87 -9.03 -8.13
C GLY A 66 -25.68 -9.77 -7.53
N TRP A 67 -24.76 -10.21 -8.37
CA TRP A 67 -23.56 -10.96 -7.99
C TRP A 67 -22.34 -10.08 -8.15
N LEU A 68 -21.49 -10.01 -7.12
CA LEU A 68 -20.14 -9.49 -7.30
C LEU A 68 -19.18 -10.67 -7.52
N LEU A 69 -18.48 -10.66 -8.65
CA LEU A 69 -17.50 -11.67 -9.01
C LEU A 69 -16.13 -11.01 -9.24
N THR A 70 -15.09 -11.73 -8.83
CA THR A 70 -13.72 -11.51 -9.29
C THR A 70 -13.34 -12.53 -10.31
N PHE A 71 -12.46 -12.11 -11.22
CA PHE A 71 -11.65 -13.04 -11.98
C PHE A 71 -10.19 -12.99 -11.51
N ALA A 72 -9.59 -14.15 -11.21
CA ALA A 72 -8.23 -14.29 -10.69
C ALA A 72 -7.43 -15.37 -11.46
N SER A 73 -6.13 -15.51 -11.16
CA SER A 73 -5.18 -16.39 -11.87
C SER A 73 -5.45 -17.89 -11.65
N SER A 74 -5.45 -18.67 -12.74
CA SER A 74 -6.31 -19.87 -12.86
C SER A 74 -5.67 -21.23 -12.59
N SER A 75 -6.44 -22.29 -12.86
CA SER A 75 -6.04 -23.70 -12.93
C SER A 75 -6.98 -24.58 -13.74
N SER A 76 -6.37 -25.50 -14.49
CA SER A 76 -6.87 -26.35 -15.55
C SER A 76 -6.46 -27.80 -15.26
N GLU A 77 -7.39 -28.74 -15.30
CA GLU A 77 -7.13 -30.16 -15.04
C GLU A 77 -7.01 -30.92 -16.37
N ASP A 78 -5.86 -31.57 -16.59
CA ASP A 78 -5.66 -32.43 -17.75
C ASP A 78 -6.43 -33.75 -17.58
N GLN A 79 -7.32 -34.03 -18.54
CA GLN A 79 -8.21 -35.19 -18.52
C GLN A 79 -7.46 -36.52 -18.73
N GLU A 80 -6.26 -36.51 -19.32
CA GLU A 80 -5.46 -37.72 -19.53
C GLU A 80 -4.60 -38.06 -18.31
N THR A 81 -4.06 -37.05 -17.63
CA THR A 81 -3.11 -37.24 -16.53
C THR A 81 -3.71 -37.01 -15.13
N ASN A 82 -4.96 -36.50 -15.04
CA ASN A 82 -5.59 -35.98 -13.82
C ASN A 82 -4.68 -34.99 -13.04
N LYS A 83 -3.75 -34.33 -13.74
CA LYS A 83 -2.88 -33.32 -13.14
C LYS A 83 -3.54 -31.95 -13.25
N VAL A 84 -3.59 -31.24 -12.13
CA VAL A 84 -4.08 -29.86 -12.07
C VAL A 84 -2.92 -28.92 -12.42
N TYR A 85 -2.97 -28.40 -13.64
CA TYR A 85 -2.12 -27.33 -14.13
C TYR A 85 -2.79 -26.00 -13.84
N GLY A 86 -2.34 -25.26 -12.84
CA GLY A 86 -2.66 -23.85 -12.83
C GLY A 86 -2.37 -23.08 -14.14
N CYS A 87 -3.05 -21.97 -14.31
CA CYS A 87 -2.77 -20.96 -15.31
C CYS A 87 -2.12 -19.79 -14.61
N VAL A 88 -1.04 -19.30 -15.20
CA VAL A 88 -0.50 -17.99 -14.90
C VAL A 88 -0.74 -17.18 -16.16
N ASP A 89 -0.74 -15.86 -15.99
CA ASP A 89 -0.47 -14.85 -17.02
C ASP A 89 0.82 -15.18 -17.79
N LEU A 90 0.82 -16.28 -18.52
CA LEU A 90 1.89 -16.72 -19.39
C LEU A 90 1.74 -15.97 -20.69
N TYR A 91 1.96 -14.67 -20.58
CA TYR A 91 2.40 -13.88 -21.70
C TYR A 91 3.84 -14.20 -22.12
N PHE A 92 4.49 -15.18 -21.51
CA PHE A 92 5.76 -15.70 -22.02
C PHE A 92 5.51 -16.70 -23.16
N VAL A 93 4.81 -16.23 -24.20
CA VAL A 93 4.93 -16.79 -25.55
C VAL A 93 6.34 -16.54 -26.11
N SER A 94 7.10 -15.70 -25.42
CA SER A 94 8.45 -15.27 -25.77
C SER A 94 9.38 -15.34 -24.57
N GLN A 95 10.65 -15.50 -24.87
CA GLN A 95 11.79 -15.38 -23.95
C GLN A 95 12.79 -14.40 -24.57
N PRO A 96 13.73 -13.82 -23.80
CA PRO A 96 14.60 -12.77 -24.34
C PRO A 96 15.39 -13.20 -25.58
N PRO A 97 15.98 -14.42 -25.65
CA PRO A 97 16.67 -14.88 -26.84
C PRO A 97 15.78 -15.11 -28.07
N SER A 98 14.47 -15.35 -27.88
CA SER A 98 13.54 -15.56 -28.99
C SER A 98 13.14 -14.27 -29.70
N ILE A 99 13.39 -13.10 -29.11
CA ILE A 99 13.15 -11.82 -29.78
C ILE A 99 14.27 -11.60 -30.79
N VAL A 100 13.96 -11.77 -32.07
CA VAL A 100 14.92 -11.71 -33.16
C VAL A 100 14.71 -10.47 -34.01
N THR A 101 15.81 -9.85 -34.43
CA THR A 101 15.78 -8.81 -35.46
C THR A 101 15.65 -9.43 -36.84
N ASP A 102 15.26 -8.62 -37.83
CA ASP A 102 15.17 -9.09 -39.22
C ASP A 102 16.52 -9.61 -39.74
N GLU A 103 17.64 -9.01 -39.32
CA GLU A 103 18.99 -9.45 -39.67
C GLU A 103 19.26 -10.88 -39.14
N VAL A 104 18.98 -11.13 -37.86
CA VAL A 104 19.18 -12.44 -37.24
C VAL A 104 18.24 -13.49 -37.84
N CYS A 105 16.98 -13.13 -38.06
CA CYS A 105 16.02 -14.03 -38.68
C CYS A 105 16.38 -14.36 -40.13
N THR A 106 16.98 -13.42 -40.85
CA THR A 106 17.40 -13.62 -42.25
C THR A 106 18.58 -14.57 -42.36
N ALA A 107 19.53 -14.49 -41.42
CA ALA A 107 20.71 -15.35 -41.34
C ALA A 107 20.40 -16.78 -40.84
N CYS A 108 19.18 -17.06 -40.39
CA CYS A 108 18.80 -18.35 -39.83
C CYS A 108 18.65 -19.43 -40.93
N ASP A 109 19.21 -20.62 -40.72
CA ASP A 109 19.08 -21.78 -41.65
C ASP A 109 17.61 -22.18 -41.94
N PHE A 110 16.72 -21.83 -41.02
CA PHE A 110 15.28 -22.09 -41.12
C PHE A 110 14.50 -21.00 -41.87
N ASN A 111 15.17 -19.94 -42.32
CA ASN A 111 14.59 -18.88 -43.14
C ASN A 111 14.37 -19.35 -44.59
N ARG A 112 13.39 -20.24 -44.76
CA ARG A 112 12.98 -20.78 -46.06
C ARG A 112 11.63 -20.19 -46.49
N PRO A 113 11.30 -20.18 -47.80
CA PRO A 113 9.96 -19.82 -48.26
C PRO A 113 8.88 -20.61 -47.53
N GLY A 114 7.84 -19.93 -47.04
CA GLY A 114 6.77 -20.56 -46.25
C GLY A 114 7.12 -20.82 -44.78
N LYS A 115 8.16 -20.20 -44.21
CA LYS A 115 8.45 -20.31 -42.77
C LYS A 115 7.25 -19.85 -41.93
N THR A 116 6.90 -20.66 -40.93
CA THR A 116 5.80 -20.39 -39.98
C THR A 116 6.30 -20.16 -38.54
N CYS A 117 7.62 -20.08 -38.35
CA CYS A 117 8.24 -20.01 -37.03
C CYS A 117 8.44 -18.58 -36.49
N LEU A 118 8.22 -17.53 -37.30
CA LEU A 118 8.35 -16.15 -36.88
C LEU A 118 6.98 -15.57 -36.53
N ARG A 119 6.64 -15.58 -35.24
CA ARG A 119 5.41 -14.96 -34.73
C ARG A 119 5.66 -13.49 -34.48
N LYS A 120 4.90 -12.62 -35.12
CA LYS A 120 5.00 -11.18 -34.87
C LYS A 120 3.94 -10.73 -33.87
N LEU A 121 4.35 -9.96 -32.87
CA LEU A 121 3.44 -9.41 -31.85
C LEU A 121 3.71 -7.92 -31.64
N GLU A 122 2.63 -7.17 -31.41
CA GLU A 122 2.69 -5.74 -31.12
C GLU A 122 3.04 -5.48 -29.65
N TRP A 123 3.64 -4.33 -29.39
CA TRP A 123 3.88 -3.78 -28.06
C TRP A 123 3.91 -2.26 -28.10
N VAL A 124 3.68 -1.61 -26.95
CA VAL A 124 3.71 -0.15 -26.86
C VAL A 124 4.97 0.31 -26.16
N TRP A 125 5.84 1.03 -26.89
CA TRP A 125 6.96 1.73 -26.33
C TRP A 125 6.51 3.08 -25.76
N ARG A 126 7.02 3.45 -24.58
CA ARG A 126 6.79 4.75 -23.96
C ARG A 126 8.11 5.41 -23.57
N GLY A 127 8.37 6.58 -24.11
CA GLY A 127 9.55 7.38 -23.82
C GLY A 127 9.21 8.74 -23.20
N GLU A 128 9.98 9.14 -22.19
CA GLU A 128 9.95 10.50 -21.64
C GLU A 128 11.29 11.16 -21.97
N ILE A 129 11.24 12.22 -22.78
CA ILE A 129 12.42 12.93 -23.27
C ILE A 129 12.49 14.32 -22.65
N PHE A 130 13.69 14.89 -22.57
CA PHE A 130 13.85 16.29 -22.17
C PHE A 130 13.26 17.24 -23.22
N MET A 131 12.74 18.39 -22.77
CA MET A 131 12.26 19.45 -23.67
C MET A 131 13.36 20.02 -24.57
N ALA A 132 14.63 19.90 -24.14
CA ALA A 132 15.77 20.42 -24.86
C ALA A 132 15.97 19.74 -26.21
N LYS A 133 16.25 20.55 -27.24
CA LYS A 133 16.57 20.04 -28.57
C LYS A 133 17.98 19.47 -28.62
N LYS A 134 18.28 18.70 -29.67
CA LYS A 134 19.62 18.14 -29.92
C LYS A 134 20.69 19.24 -29.97
N SER A 135 20.39 20.42 -30.51
CA SER A 135 21.26 21.60 -30.49
C SER A 135 21.59 22.08 -29.08
N ASP A 136 20.57 22.19 -28.23
CA ASP A 136 20.71 22.69 -26.85
C ASP A 136 21.54 21.70 -26.02
N TYR A 137 21.32 20.40 -26.23
CA TYR A 137 22.10 19.35 -25.61
C TYR A 137 23.59 19.47 -25.96
N TYR A 138 23.94 19.62 -27.25
CA TYR A 138 25.35 19.75 -27.64
C TYR A 138 25.98 21.04 -27.15
N HIS A 139 25.22 22.15 -27.13
CA HIS A 139 25.70 23.40 -26.58
C HIS A 139 26.02 23.28 -25.08
N LEU A 140 25.10 22.71 -24.30
CA LEU A 140 25.29 22.46 -22.86
C LEU A 140 26.41 21.46 -22.60
N LYS A 141 26.54 20.43 -23.43
CA LYS A 141 27.62 19.45 -23.33
C LYS A 141 28.98 20.14 -23.51
N LYS A 142 29.16 20.94 -24.57
CA LYS A 142 30.40 21.72 -24.80
C LYS A 142 30.70 22.69 -23.67
N GLN A 143 29.67 23.35 -23.14
CA GLN A 143 29.83 24.25 -21.99
C GLN A 143 30.37 23.51 -20.77
N ILE A 144 29.76 22.38 -20.40
CA ILE A 144 30.20 21.59 -19.24
C ILE A 144 31.58 20.96 -19.46
N GLU A 145 31.90 20.55 -20.68
CA GLU A 145 33.22 20.00 -21.02
C GLU A 145 34.36 21.01 -20.79
N SER A 146 34.07 22.31 -20.84
CA SER A 146 35.02 23.39 -20.51
C SER A 146 35.07 23.76 -19.02
N GLU A 147 34.19 23.20 -18.19
CA GLU A 147 34.13 23.50 -16.76
C GLU A 147 35.08 22.61 -15.96
N PHE A 148 35.75 23.21 -14.98
CA PHE A 148 36.52 22.49 -13.96
C PHE A 148 35.62 22.14 -12.77
N VAL A 149 35.88 20.99 -12.16
CA VAL A 149 35.11 20.48 -11.03
C VAL A 149 35.97 20.48 -9.78
N ASP A 150 35.52 21.22 -8.78
CA ASP A 150 36.14 21.23 -7.45
C ASP A 150 35.97 19.87 -6.78
N GLY A 151 37.08 19.24 -6.39
CA GLY A 151 37.11 17.99 -5.65
C GLY A 151 36.83 18.19 -4.16
N THR A 152 36.17 17.22 -3.52
CA THR A 152 35.84 17.24 -2.08
C THR A 152 37.00 16.90 -1.14
N GLU A 153 38.17 16.55 -1.66
CA GLU A 153 39.39 16.29 -0.89
C GLU A 153 40.54 17.01 -1.58
N ILE A 154 41.23 17.93 -0.88
CA ILE A 154 42.58 18.60 -1.00
C ILE A 154 43.37 18.48 -2.34
N GLN A 155 42.78 18.06 -3.45
CA GLN A 155 43.38 17.80 -4.74
C GLN A 155 42.73 18.70 -5.79
N LEU A 156 43.61 19.25 -6.61
CA LEU A 156 43.44 20.08 -7.81
C LEU A 156 42.10 19.87 -8.55
N ALA A 157 41.51 20.98 -8.98
CA ALA A 157 40.34 21.03 -9.83
C ALA A 157 40.49 20.06 -11.02
N ARG A 158 39.61 19.06 -11.11
CA ARG A 158 39.65 18.05 -12.17
C ARG A 158 38.82 18.54 -13.36
N SER A 159 39.28 18.29 -14.58
CA SER A 159 38.45 18.57 -15.76
C SER A 159 37.20 17.69 -15.74
N PHE A 160 36.08 18.18 -16.28
CA PHE A 160 34.88 17.36 -16.46
C PHE A 160 35.17 16.05 -17.22
N LEU A 161 36.09 16.09 -18.18
CA LEU A 161 36.48 14.93 -18.99
C LEU A 161 37.21 13.84 -18.17
N ASP A 162 37.86 14.23 -17.07
CA ASP A 162 38.59 13.32 -16.19
C ASP A 162 37.67 12.62 -15.19
N LEU A 163 36.40 13.04 -15.09
CA LEU A 163 35.42 12.41 -14.24
C LEU A 163 35.01 11.03 -14.79
N PRO A 164 34.59 10.09 -13.92
CA PRO A 164 33.94 8.87 -14.37
C PRO A 164 32.73 9.16 -15.26
N LYS A 165 32.52 8.36 -16.31
CA LYS A 165 31.39 8.53 -17.26
C LYS A 165 30.03 8.62 -16.57
N THR A 166 29.85 7.94 -15.43
CA THR A 166 28.63 8.02 -14.60
C THR A 166 28.40 9.43 -14.04
N ASP A 167 29.45 10.05 -13.53
CA ASP A 167 29.40 11.36 -12.88
C ASP A 167 29.26 12.47 -13.94
N GLN A 168 29.95 12.30 -15.08
CA GLN A 168 29.73 13.13 -16.26
C GLN A 168 28.26 13.13 -16.68
N GLN A 169 27.65 11.94 -16.78
CA GLN A 169 26.26 11.80 -17.18
C GLN A 169 25.29 12.40 -16.15
N LEU A 170 25.56 12.25 -14.84
CA LEU A 170 24.74 12.85 -13.78
C LEU A 170 24.78 14.37 -13.83
N ARG A 171 25.98 14.97 -13.92
CA ARG A 171 26.15 16.43 -14.03
C ARG A 171 25.51 16.99 -15.29
N LEU A 172 25.67 16.30 -16.43
CA LEU A 172 25.03 16.69 -17.69
C LEU A 172 23.50 16.64 -17.58
N LYS A 173 22.94 15.58 -16.98
CA LYS A 173 21.49 15.47 -16.73
C LYS A 173 20.97 16.58 -15.82
N ASP A 174 21.68 16.90 -14.75
CA ASP A 174 21.29 17.98 -13.83
C ASP A 174 21.34 19.36 -14.50
N ARG A 175 22.36 19.62 -15.33
CA ARG A 175 22.45 20.86 -16.10
C ARG A 175 21.31 20.95 -17.12
N LEU A 176 21.06 19.87 -17.85
CA LEU A 176 19.98 19.77 -18.83
C LEU A 176 18.62 19.99 -18.17
N LYS A 177 18.40 19.41 -16.98
CA LYS A 177 17.19 19.62 -16.18
C LYS A 177 16.99 21.08 -15.79
N LYS A 178 18.03 21.74 -15.26
CA LYS A 178 17.99 23.18 -14.90
C LYS A 178 17.75 24.05 -16.12
N TYR A 179 18.41 23.75 -17.24
CA TYR A 179 18.22 24.47 -18.49
C TYR A 179 16.77 24.32 -18.98
N CYS A 180 16.21 23.12 -18.99
CA CYS A 180 14.83 22.88 -19.39
C CYS A 180 13.83 23.65 -18.50
N GLN A 181 14.06 23.68 -17.18
CA GLN A 181 13.25 24.49 -16.26
C GLN A 181 13.29 25.97 -16.59
N LYS A 182 14.47 26.50 -16.95
CA LYS A 182 14.65 27.92 -17.21
C LYS A 182 14.14 28.33 -18.61
N ALA A 183 14.51 27.58 -19.64
CA ALA A 183 14.20 27.91 -21.04
C ALA A 183 12.78 27.49 -21.44
N TYR A 184 12.33 26.30 -21.01
CA TYR A 184 11.06 25.70 -21.44
C TYR A 184 9.98 25.67 -20.36
N LYS A 185 10.28 26.13 -19.12
CA LYS A 185 9.40 26.09 -17.94
C LYS A 185 8.96 24.68 -17.51
N ARG A 186 9.41 23.64 -18.21
CA ARG A 186 9.12 22.21 -18.00
C ARG A 186 10.38 21.39 -18.27
N VAL A 187 10.59 20.34 -17.49
CA VAL A 187 11.80 19.49 -17.59
C VAL A 187 11.69 18.48 -18.73
N LEU A 188 10.61 17.70 -18.69
CA LEU A 188 10.34 16.62 -19.63
C LEU A 188 9.18 17.04 -20.54
N ASP A 189 9.23 16.57 -21.78
CA ASP A 189 8.10 16.66 -22.68
C ASP A 189 7.01 15.64 -22.31
N LYS A 190 5.83 15.77 -22.92
CA LYS A 190 4.77 14.78 -22.77
C LYS A 190 5.30 13.40 -23.20
N PRO A 191 4.96 12.34 -22.46
CA PRO A 191 5.40 10.99 -22.83
C PRO A 191 4.92 10.65 -24.24
N VAL A 192 5.85 10.21 -25.08
CA VAL A 192 5.55 9.71 -26.43
C VAL A 192 5.26 8.23 -26.31
N THR A 193 4.18 7.78 -26.93
CA THR A 193 3.79 6.36 -27.02
C THR A 193 3.76 5.93 -28.47
N GLU A 194 4.46 4.84 -28.79
CA GLU A 194 4.56 4.29 -30.14
C GLU A 194 4.22 2.81 -30.09
N VAL A 195 3.34 2.36 -30.99
CA VAL A 195 3.12 0.92 -31.21
C VAL A 195 4.27 0.41 -32.07
N ARG A 196 4.94 -0.63 -31.58
CA ARG A 196 6.06 -1.31 -32.24
C ARG A 196 5.74 -2.78 -32.38
N GLU A 197 6.45 -3.45 -33.28
CA GLU A 197 6.30 -4.87 -33.55
C GLU A 197 7.59 -5.60 -33.16
N ALA A 198 7.45 -6.80 -32.59
CA ALA A 198 8.54 -7.68 -32.24
C ALA A 198 8.38 -9.04 -32.92
N GLY A 199 9.45 -9.52 -33.56
CA GLY A 199 9.51 -10.86 -34.14
C GLY A 199 9.98 -11.88 -33.11
N ILE A 200 9.16 -12.90 -32.86
CA ILE A 200 9.43 -13.94 -31.87
C ILE A 200 9.66 -15.27 -32.61
N CYS A 201 10.87 -15.80 -32.50
CA CYS A 201 11.24 -17.09 -33.05
C CYS A 201 10.66 -18.23 -32.18
N MET A 202 9.79 -19.05 -32.77
CA MET A 202 9.18 -20.22 -32.15
C MET A 202 10.10 -21.47 -32.16
N ARG A 203 11.29 -21.38 -32.76
CA ARG A 203 12.29 -22.49 -32.84
C ARG A 203 13.49 -22.29 -31.92
N GLU A 204 13.57 -21.18 -31.21
CA GLU A 204 14.66 -20.93 -30.28
C GLU A 204 14.64 -21.93 -29.10
N ASN A 205 15.79 -22.18 -28.48
CA ASN A 205 15.92 -23.07 -27.32
C ASN A 205 15.04 -22.60 -26.15
N SER A 206 14.03 -23.40 -25.77
CA SER A 206 12.97 -23.03 -24.82
C SER A 206 13.35 -23.00 -23.34
N PHE A 207 14.64 -23.07 -22.97
CA PHE A 207 15.07 -23.21 -21.56
C PHE A 207 14.45 -22.19 -20.60
N TYR A 208 14.25 -20.94 -21.04
CA TYR A 208 13.69 -19.88 -20.19
C TYR A 208 12.19 -20.13 -19.95
N VAL A 209 11.43 -20.36 -21.02
CA VAL A 209 9.99 -20.66 -20.94
C VAL A 209 9.75 -21.95 -20.14
N ASP A 210 10.58 -22.97 -20.33
CA ASP A 210 10.48 -24.24 -19.62
C ASP A 210 10.81 -24.10 -18.13
N THR A 211 11.75 -23.23 -17.78
CA THR A 211 12.03 -22.88 -16.38
C THR A 211 10.81 -22.22 -15.72
N VAL A 212 10.18 -21.26 -16.41
CA VAL A 212 8.97 -20.60 -15.93
C VAL A 212 7.83 -21.60 -15.76
N ARG A 213 7.62 -22.49 -16.74
CA ARG A 213 6.64 -23.58 -16.66
C ARG A 213 6.89 -24.51 -15.48
N SER A 214 8.14 -24.89 -15.23
CA SER A 214 8.48 -25.76 -14.11
C SER A 214 8.17 -25.11 -12.74
N PHE A 215 8.51 -23.82 -12.56
CA PHE A 215 8.16 -23.09 -11.33
C PHE A 215 6.66 -22.91 -11.16
N ARG A 216 5.98 -22.67 -12.28
CA ARG A 216 4.53 -22.60 -12.36
C ARG A 216 3.89 -23.92 -11.89
N ASP A 217 4.27 -25.04 -12.50
CA ASP A 217 3.66 -26.35 -12.22
C ASP A 217 3.87 -26.75 -10.77
N ARG A 218 5.08 -26.49 -10.24
CA ARG A 218 5.39 -26.68 -8.81
C ARG A 218 4.52 -25.83 -7.89
N ARG A 219 4.21 -24.58 -8.25
CA ARG A 219 3.29 -23.75 -7.48
C ARG A 219 1.92 -24.41 -7.37
N TYR A 220 1.45 -25.08 -8.42
CA TYR A 220 0.12 -25.68 -8.44
C TYR A 220 0.03 -26.97 -7.68
N GLU A 221 1.10 -27.75 -7.62
CA GLU A 221 1.22 -28.84 -6.67
C GLU A 221 0.95 -28.31 -5.24
N TYR A 222 1.57 -27.19 -4.86
CA TYR A 222 1.32 -26.56 -3.55
C TYR A 222 -0.08 -25.95 -3.40
N LYS A 223 -0.62 -25.28 -4.43
CA LYS A 223 -2.01 -24.74 -4.42
C LYS A 223 -3.04 -25.88 -4.27
N GLY A 224 -2.82 -27.01 -4.95
CA GLY A 224 -3.64 -28.21 -4.84
C GLY A 224 -3.57 -28.83 -3.45
N LEU A 225 -2.36 -28.97 -2.89
CA LEU A 225 -2.15 -29.46 -1.54
C LEU A 225 -2.81 -28.55 -0.49
N ASP A 226 -2.69 -27.23 -0.61
CA ASP A 226 -3.38 -26.27 0.26
C ASP A 226 -4.90 -26.49 0.24
N LYS A 227 -5.51 -26.65 -0.94
CA LYS A 227 -6.95 -26.95 -1.07
C LYS A 227 -7.33 -28.26 -0.38
N VAL A 228 -6.53 -29.32 -0.58
CA VAL A 228 -6.76 -30.62 0.08
C VAL A 228 -6.69 -30.49 1.60
N TRP A 229 -5.69 -29.77 2.12
CA TRP A 229 -5.51 -29.60 3.57
C TRP A 229 -6.55 -28.68 4.21
N LYS A 230 -7.08 -27.68 3.49
CA LYS A 230 -8.26 -26.91 3.92
C LYS A 230 -9.52 -27.78 4.05
N GLY A 231 -9.69 -28.73 3.12
CA GLY A 231 -10.74 -29.76 3.23
C GLY A 231 -10.57 -30.61 4.49
N LYS A 232 -9.36 -31.18 4.69
CA LYS A 232 -9.04 -31.97 5.87
C LYS A 232 -9.18 -31.21 7.19
N LEU A 233 -8.84 -29.91 7.21
CA LEU A 233 -9.04 -29.06 8.38
C LEU A 233 -10.53 -28.90 8.71
N SER A 234 -11.38 -28.79 7.70
CA SER A 234 -12.84 -28.71 7.88
C SER A 234 -13.39 -30.03 8.45
N GLU A 235 -12.92 -31.18 7.94
CA GLU A 235 -13.25 -32.50 8.47
C GLU A 235 -12.73 -32.71 9.91
N ALA A 236 -11.51 -32.26 10.21
CA ALA A 236 -10.92 -32.33 11.55
C ALA A 236 -11.69 -31.47 12.57
N LYS A 237 -12.15 -30.28 12.16
CA LYS A 237 -13.03 -29.42 12.97
C LYS A 237 -14.37 -30.08 13.23
N ALA A 238 -14.97 -30.75 12.24
CA ALA A 238 -16.22 -31.47 12.41
C ALA A 238 -16.10 -32.67 13.36
N THR A 239 -14.94 -33.33 13.40
CA THR A 239 -14.67 -34.48 14.29
C THR A 239 -14.19 -34.08 15.69
N GLY A 240 -13.85 -32.81 15.93
CA GLY A 240 -13.48 -32.27 17.24
C GLY A 240 -12.11 -32.72 17.79
N ASN A 241 -11.26 -33.36 16.98
CA ASN A 241 -9.96 -33.84 17.43
C ASN A 241 -8.90 -32.73 17.41
N SER A 242 -8.53 -32.22 18.60
CA SER A 242 -7.57 -31.11 18.76
C SER A 242 -6.22 -31.34 18.07
N ILE A 243 -5.67 -32.56 18.13
CA ILE A 243 -4.36 -32.89 17.54
C ILE A 243 -4.44 -32.80 16.01
N LYS A 244 -5.50 -33.38 15.41
CA LYS A 244 -5.70 -33.34 13.95
C LYS A 244 -6.03 -31.94 13.45
N ILE A 245 -6.72 -31.13 14.25
CA ILE A 245 -7.00 -29.73 13.91
C ILE A 245 -5.69 -28.95 13.85
N GLN A 246 -4.81 -29.11 14.84
CA GLN A 246 -3.52 -28.43 14.86
C GLN A 246 -2.64 -28.87 13.70
N GLU A 247 -2.51 -30.18 13.45
CA GLU A 247 -1.75 -30.71 12.31
C GLU A 247 -2.27 -30.16 10.97
N ALA A 248 -3.59 -30.23 10.75
CA ALA A 248 -4.18 -29.73 9.51
C ALA A 248 -4.00 -28.21 9.37
N GLN A 249 -4.06 -27.45 10.46
CA GLN A 249 -3.83 -26.01 10.45
C GLN A 249 -2.38 -25.67 10.12
N ASP A 250 -1.41 -26.38 10.69
CA ASP A 250 0.02 -26.19 10.40
C ASP A 250 0.32 -26.51 8.93
N MET A 251 -0.27 -27.57 8.38
CA MET A 251 -0.11 -27.94 6.97
C MET A 251 -0.75 -26.93 6.01
N VAL A 252 -1.92 -26.37 6.34
CA VAL A 252 -2.54 -25.27 5.57
C VAL A 252 -1.60 -24.07 5.55
N VAL A 253 -1.05 -23.66 6.70
CA VAL A 253 -0.11 -22.52 6.76
C VAL A 253 1.16 -22.80 5.93
N LEU A 254 1.69 -24.02 6.00
CA LEU A 254 2.88 -24.41 5.23
C LEU A 254 2.64 -24.33 3.72
N TYR A 255 1.57 -24.95 3.21
CA TYR A 255 1.32 -24.98 1.76
C TYR A 255 0.87 -23.63 1.22
N ASP A 256 0.11 -22.85 1.99
CA ASP A 256 -0.20 -21.47 1.63
C ASP A 256 1.08 -20.63 1.54
N SER A 257 2.00 -20.78 2.51
CA SER A 257 3.29 -20.09 2.47
C SER A 257 4.14 -20.51 1.25
N LEU A 258 4.19 -21.80 0.93
CA LEU A 258 4.96 -22.33 -0.20
C LEU A 258 4.40 -21.87 -1.55
N GLN A 259 3.07 -21.89 -1.74
CA GLN A 259 2.46 -21.43 -2.99
C GLN A 259 2.64 -19.91 -3.15
N LEU A 260 2.55 -19.13 -2.07
CA LEU A 260 2.78 -17.67 -2.10
C LEU A 260 4.26 -17.35 -2.40
N ALA A 261 5.20 -18.10 -1.83
CA ALA A 261 6.62 -17.94 -2.14
C ALA A 261 6.90 -18.19 -3.63
N HIS A 262 6.32 -19.24 -4.20
CA HIS A 262 6.45 -19.53 -5.64
C HIS A 262 5.73 -18.49 -6.50
N LYS A 263 4.59 -17.94 -6.05
CA LYS A 263 3.92 -16.81 -6.71
C LYS A 263 4.84 -15.58 -6.83
N CYS A 264 5.55 -15.23 -5.76
CA CYS A 264 6.50 -14.13 -5.75
C CYS A 264 7.64 -14.35 -6.75
N ILE A 265 8.22 -15.55 -6.78
CA ILE A 265 9.28 -15.91 -7.74
C ILE A 265 8.75 -15.86 -9.16
N LEU A 266 7.54 -16.39 -9.40
CA LEU A 266 6.96 -16.45 -10.72
C LEU A 266 6.73 -15.04 -11.30
N ASN A 267 6.16 -14.14 -10.51
CA ASN A 267 5.98 -12.73 -10.88
C ASN A 267 7.34 -12.03 -11.10
N SER A 268 8.40 -12.45 -10.40
CA SER A 268 9.72 -11.88 -10.56
C SER A 268 10.40 -12.22 -11.90
N PHE A 269 10.03 -13.31 -12.59
CA PHE A 269 10.57 -13.60 -13.94
C PHE A 269 10.21 -12.49 -14.93
N TYR A 270 8.98 -11.97 -14.84
CA TYR A 270 8.53 -10.85 -15.66
C TYR A 270 9.34 -9.58 -15.37
N GLU A 271 9.52 -9.25 -14.09
CA GLU A 271 10.30 -8.07 -13.71
C GLU A 271 11.80 -8.21 -14.01
N TYR A 272 12.31 -9.45 -13.96
CA TYR A 272 13.71 -9.77 -14.20
C TYR A 272 14.16 -9.34 -15.60
N VAL A 273 13.33 -9.51 -16.63
CA VAL A 273 13.72 -9.14 -18.01
C VAL A 273 13.88 -7.64 -18.21
N LEU A 274 13.37 -6.81 -17.30
CA LEU A 274 13.57 -5.36 -17.26
C LEU A 274 14.59 -4.91 -16.20
N ARG A 275 15.13 -5.84 -15.40
CA ARG A 275 16.07 -5.49 -14.34
C ARG A 275 17.41 -5.04 -14.93
N LYS A 276 17.92 -3.90 -14.47
CA LYS A 276 19.25 -3.41 -14.84
C LYS A 276 20.33 -4.44 -14.47
N GLY A 277 21.16 -4.82 -15.44
CA GLY A 277 22.21 -5.83 -15.27
C GLY A 277 21.71 -7.28 -15.30
N ALA A 278 20.45 -7.53 -15.70
CA ALA A 278 19.98 -8.88 -15.97
C ALA A 278 20.76 -9.50 -17.14
N ARG A 279 21.04 -10.80 -17.06
CA ARG A 279 21.72 -11.55 -18.14
C ARG A 279 20.82 -11.67 -19.37
N TRP A 280 19.52 -11.86 -19.15
CA TRP A 280 18.50 -11.96 -20.18
C TRP A 280 17.56 -10.75 -20.12
N TYR A 281 18.10 -9.58 -20.45
CA TYR A 281 17.33 -8.34 -20.53
C TYR A 281 16.62 -8.23 -21.90
N SER A 282 15.33 -7.91 -21.92
CA SER A 282 14.60 -7.55 -23.13
C SER A 282 13.42 -6.64 -22.79
N MET A 283 13.41 -5.45 -23.38
CA MET A 283 12.31 -4.49 -23.22
C MET A 283 11.12 -4.89 -24.09
N GLU A 284 11.39 -5.40 -25.28
CA GLU A 284 10.44 -5.86 -26.28
C GLU A 284 9.57 -6.99 -25.72
N MET A 285 10.21 -8.02 -25.13
CA MET A 285 9.49 -9.12 -24.49
C MET A 285 8.56 -8.62 -23.39
N ALA A 286 9.05 -7.77 -22.49
CA ALA A 286 8.22 -7.22 -21.41
C ALA A 286 7.07 -6.35 -21.93
N GLY A 287 7.34 -5.58 -22.98
CA GLY A 287 6.35 -4.76 -23.68
C GLY A 287 5.25 -5.61 -24.32
N VAL A 288 5.62 -6.66 -25.08
CA VAL A 288 4.69 -7.61 -25.71
C VAL A 288 3.82 -8.26 -24.66
N VAL A 289 4.43 -8.69 -23.55
CA VAL A 289 3.72 -9.31 -22.43
C VAL A 289 2.66 -8.37 -21.87
N THR A 290 3.07 -7.15 -21.50
CA THR A 290 2.16 -6.16 -20.89
C THR A 290 1.04 -5.75 -21.85
N TYR A 291 1.37 -5.56 -23.12
CA TYR A 291 0.42 -5.09 -24.11
C TYR A 291 -0.62 -6.15 -24.45
N THR A 292 -0.19 -7.40 -24.60
CA THR A 292 -1.12 -8.53 -24.77
C THR A 292 -1.98 -8.69 -23.50
N GLY A 293 -1.36 -8.54 -22.31
CA GLY A 293 -1.97 -8.28 -21.00
C GLY A 293 -3.21 -7.41 -21.06
N ALA A 294 -2.93 -6.15 -21.40
CA ALA A 294 -3.92 -5.11 -21.49
C ALA A 294 -5.02 -5.44 -22.51
N LYS A 295 -4.69 -6.08 -23.63
CA LYS A 295 -5.69 -6.41 -24.68
C LYS A 295 -6.66 -7.49 -24.22
N ILE A 296 -6.18 -8.54 -23.55
CA ILE A 296 -7.06 -9.61 -23.02
C ILE A 296 -8.03 -9.04 -21.99
N ILE A 297 -7.53 -8.26 -21.02
CA ILE A 297 -8.39 -7.70 -19.96
C ILE A 297 -9.37 -6.65 -20.51
N GLN A 298 -8.98 -5.89 -21.53
CA GLN A 298 -9.87 -4.96 -22.23
C GLN A 298 -10.99 -5.69 -22.97
N ASN A 299 -10.68 -6.78 -23.67
CA ASN A 299 -11.68 -7.59 -24.37
C ASN A 299 -12.68 -8.21 -23.36
N ALA A 300 -12.17 -8.79 -22.27
CA ALA A 300 -12.99 -9.33 -21.19
C ALA A 300 -13.89 -8.25 -20.59
N ARG A 301 -13.37 -7.05 -20.32
CA ARG A 301 -14.16 -5.91 -19.85
C ARG A 301 -15.27 -5.54 -20.83
N LEU A 302 -14.98 -5.44 -22.13
CA LEU A 302 -15.97 -5.09 -23.15
C LEU A 302 -17.10 -6.12 -23.22
N LEU A 303 -16.81 -7.40 -22.97
CA LEU A 303 -17.82 -8.43 -22.86
C LEU A 303 -18.66 -8.25 -21.59
N VAL A 304 -18.01 -8.07 -20.44
CA VAL A 304 -18.66 -7.85 -19.14
C VAL A 304 -19.55 -6.60 -19.14
N GLU A 305 -19.15 -5.51 -19.80
CA GLU A 305 -19.95 -4.28 -19.94
C GLU A 305 -21.28 -4.51 -20.68
N LYS A 306 -21.36 -5.52 -21.56
CA LYS A 306 -22.58 -5.83 -22.31
C LYS A 306 -23.58 -6.65 -21.49
N ILE A 307 -23.09 -7.44 -20.53
CA ILE A 307 -23.91 -8.37 -19.75
C ILE A 307 -24.11 -7.96 -18.29
N GLY A 308 -23.32 -7.01 -17.80
CA GLY A 308 -23.32 -6.54 -16.42
C GLY A 308 -22.59 -5.21 -16.26
N LYS A 309 -22.04 -4.96 -15.07
CA LYS A 309 -21.33 -3.71 -14.74
C LYS A 309 -19.93 -4.01 -14.21
N PRO A 310 -18.85 -3.68 -14.93
CA PRO A 310 -17.51 -3.68 -14.34
C PRO A 310 -17.40 -2.55 -13.31
N LEU A 311 -16.76 -2.82 -12.18
CA LEU A 311 -16.59 -1.89 -11.07
C LEU A 311 -15.14 -1.41 -10.94
N GLU A 312 -14.19 -2.34 -10.97
CA GLU A 312 -12.75 -2.06 -10.92
C GLU A 312 -12.01 -3.02 -11.86
N LEU A 313 -10.98 -2.53 -12.53
CA LEU A 313 -10.12 -3.31 -13.40
C LEU A 313 -8.67 -3.16 -12.93
N ASP A 314 -8.06 -4.29 -12.60
CA ASP A 314 -6.64 -4.41 -12.26
C ASP A 314 -5.86 -5.01 -13.45
N THR A 315 -4.57 -5.34 -13.27
CA THR A 315 -3.70 -5.80 -14.36
C THR A 315 -4.24 -7.05 -15.06
N ASP A 316 -4.79 -7.97 -14.28
CA ASP A 316 -5.13 -9.36 -14.61
C ASP A 316 -6.53 -9.77 -14.11
N GLY A 317 -7.25 -8.87 -13.45
CA GLY A 317 -8.55 -9.15 -12.83
C GLY A 317 -9.59 -8.06 -13.08
N ILE A 318 -10.86 -8.47 -13.13
CA ILE A 318 -12.02 -7.58 -13.24
C ILE A 318 -12.93 -7.88 -12.07
N TRP A 319 -13.25 -6.85 -11.29
CA TRP A 319 -14.37 -6.84 -10.36
C TRP A 319 -15.61 -6.43 -11.13
N CYS A 320 -16.66 -7.25 -11.12
CA CYS A 320 -17.89 -6.94 -11.82
C CYS A 320 -19.14 -7.35 -11.06
N ALA A 321 -20.23 -6.65 -11.34
CA ALA A 321 -21.56 -6.98 -10.89
C ALA A 321 -22.37 -7.59 -12.05
N LEU A 322 -22.81 -8.84 -11.90
CA LEU A 322 -23.71 -9.52 -12.85
C LEU A 322 -25.15 -9.61 -12.28
N PRO A 323 -26.19 -9.68 -13.14
CA PRO A 323 -27.58 -9.81 -12.68
C PRO A 323 -27.81 -11.07 -11.83
N GLY A 324 -28.69 -10.97 -10.83
CA GLY A 324 -29.05 -12.08 -9.93
C GLY A 324 -29.48 -13.37 -10.64
N SER A 325 -30.13 -13.22 -11.80
CA SER A 325 -30.62 -14.31 -12.65
C SER A 325 -29.60 -14.84 -13.66
N PHE A 326 -28.37 -14.32 -13.69
CA PHE A 326 -27.36 -14.75 -14.64
C PHE A 326 -26.89 -16.18 -14.34
N PRO A 327 -26.66 -17.04 -15.35
CA PRO A 327 -26.20 -18.40 -15.13
C PRO A 327 -24.86 -18.46 -14.38
N GLU A 328 -24.81 -19.23 -13.29
CA GLU A 328 -23.63 -19.36 -12.42
C GLU A 328 -22.98 -20.75 -12.61
N ASN A 329 -23.19 -21.66 -11.65
CA ASN A 329 -22.51 -22.95 -11.61
C ASN A 329 -23.43 -24.07 -12.11
N PHE A 330 -22.92 -24.90 -13.02
CA PHE A 330 -23.61 -26.08 -13.53
C PHE A 330 -22.82 -27.32 -13.13
N THR A 331 -23.50 -28.34 -12.60
CA THR A 331 -22.88 -29.63 -12.30
C THR A 331 -23.37 -30.70 -13.27
N PHE A 332 -22.45 -31.19 -14.11
CA PHE A 332 -22.73 -32.27 -15.04
C PHE A 332 -22.63 -33.63 -14.35
N LYS A 333 -23.59 -34.51 -14.65
CA LYS A 333 -23.55 -35.93 -14.28
C LYS A 333 -22.67 -36.65 -15.29
N THR A 334 -21.56 -37.25 -14.85
CA THR A 334 -20.71 -38.07 -15.72
C THR A 334 -21.16 -39.53 -15.70
N ARG A 335 -20.64 -40.36 -16.61
CA ARG A 335 -20.93 -41.82 -16.63
C ARG A 335 -20.50 -42.51 -15.33
N ASP A 336 -19.51 -41.95 -14.64
CA ASP A 336 -19.16 -42.36 -13.29
C ASP A 336 -19.91 -41.47 -12.29
N MET A 337 -20.93 -42.04 -11.63
CA MET A 337 -21.79 -41.32 -10.68
C MET A 337 -21.02 -40.69 -9.50
N LYS A 338 -19.78 -41.12 -9.24
CA LYS A 338 -18.92 -40.54 -8.20
C LYS A 338 -18.17 -39.29 -8.65
N LYS A 339 -17.97 -39.09 -9.95
CA LYS A 339 -17.29 -37.91 -10.50
C LYS A 339 -18.32 -36.88 -10.98
N LYS A 340 -18.47 -35.81 -10.20
CA LYS A 340 -19.27 -34.64 -10.57
C LYS A 340 -18.35 -33.59 -11.19
N LEU A 341 -18.67 -33.12 -12.39
CA LEU A 341 -17.95 -32.02 -13.02
C LEU A 341 -18.75 -30.73 -12.85
N THR A 342 -18.23 -29.80 -12.05
CA THR A 342 -18.85 -28.49 -11.86
C THR A 342 -18.11 -27.45 -12.70
N ILE A 343 -18.85 -26.70 -13.50
CA ILE A 343 -18.33 -25.55 -14.24
C ILE A 343 -18.94 -24.27 -13.70
N SER A 344 -18.21 -23.16 -13.84
CA SER A 344 -18.78 -21.83 -13.70
C SER A 344 -18.94 -21.19 -15.07
N TYR A 345 -20.18 -20.88 -15.45
CA TYR A 345 -20.50 -20.35 -16.78
C TYR A 345 -19.82 -19.01 -17.09
N PRO A 346 -19.80 -17.99 -16.19
CA PRO A 346 -19.08 -16.74 -16.45
C PRO A 346 -17.58 -16.96 -16.73
N CYS A 347 -16.97 -17.91 -16.02
CA CYS A 347 -15.57 -18.29 -16.17
C CYS A 347 -15.32 -18.97 -17.53
N VAL A 348 -16.09 -20.01 -17.85
CA VAL A 348 -15.97 -20.75 -19.12
C VAL A 348 -16.22 -19.85 -20.32
N MET A 349 -17.22 -18.94 -20.23
CA MET A 349 -17.51 -17.98 -21.29
C MET A 349 -16.29 -17.13 -21.64
N LEU A 350 -15.60 -16.58 -20.64
CA LEU A 350 -14.38 -15.79 -20.86
C LEU A 350 -13.22 -16.65 -21.37
N ASN A 351 -13.07 -17.87 -20.86
CA ASN A 351 -11.99 -18.78 -21.28
C ASN A 351 -12.13 -19.19 -22.75
N VAL A 352 -13.37 -19.39 -23.22
CA VAL A 352 -13.64 -19.66 -24.64
C VAL A 352 -13.31 -18.44 -25.51
N ASP A 353 -13.62 -17.22 -25.08
CA ASP A 353 -13.27 -15.99 -25.82
C ASP A 353 -11.75 -15.81 -25.90
N VAL A 354 -11.04 -16.01 -24.78
CA VAL A 354 -9.57 -15.97 -24.74
C VAL A 354 -8.97 -17.04 -25.64
N ALA A 355 -9.42 -18.29 -25.56
CA ALA A 355 -8.90 -19.36 -26.41
C ALA A 355 -9.10 -19.06 -27.90
N ARG A 356 -10.24 -18.47 -28.30
CA ARG A 356 -10.48 -18.11 -29.70
C ARG A 356 -9.57 -16.98 -30.20
N ASN A 357 -9.30 -15.98 -29.35
CA ASN A 357 -8.62 -14.76 -29.76
C ASN A 357 -7.10 -14.79 -29.50
N ASN A 358 -6.61 -15.66 -28.61
CA ASN A 358 -5.25 -15.61 -28.08
C ASN A 358 -4.44 -16.91 -28.20
N THR A 359 -5.02 -17.99 -28.76
CA THR A 359 -4.27 -19.24 -28.99
C THR A 359 -3.07 -19.01 -29.91
N ASN A 360 -1.94 -19.66 -29.60
CA ASN A 360 -0.77 -19.69 -30.45
C ASN A 360 -0.73 -20.95 -31.31
N ASP A 361 -1.20 -20.85 -32.55
CA ASP A 361 -1.16 -21.94 -33.53
C ASP A 361 0.22 -22.15 -34.18
N GLN A 362 1.21 -21.31 -33.85
CA GLN A 362 2.56 -21.36 -34.39
C GLN A 362 3.57 -21.95 -33.39
N TYR A 363 3.13 -22.49 -32.25
CA TYR A 363 4.05 -22.98 -31.22
C TYR A 363 4.82 -24.20 -31.72
N GLN A 364 6.15 -24.13 -31.79
CA GLN A 364 6.98 -25.23 -32.28
C GLN A 364 7.83 -25.84 -31.17
N THR A 365 8.01 -27.16 -31.20
CA THR A 365 8.85 -27.88 -30.25
C THR A 365 9.78 -28.82 -30.98
N LEU A 366 11.05 -28.83 -30.57
CA LEU A 366 12.07 -29.70 -31.12
C LEU A 366 11.77 -31.15 -30.70
N THR A 367 11.46 -32.01 -31.67
CA THR A 367 11.15 -33.43 -31.40
C THR A 367 12.35 -34.34 -31.62
N ASP A 368 13.21 -34.00 -32.59
CA ASP A 368 14.44 -34.72 -32.85
C ASP A 368 15.63 -33.75 -32.88
N PRO A 369 16.48 -33.77 -31.83
CA PRO A 369 17.66 -32.91 -31.74
C PRO A 369 18.71 -33.20 -32.82
N VAL A 370 18.79 -34.42 -33.34
CA VAL A 370 19.83 -34.83 -34.30
C VAL A 370 19.47 -34.31 -35.69
N THR A 371 18.23 -34.56 -36.14
CA THR A 371 17.74 -34.07 -37.45
C THR A 371 17.24 -32.62 -37.41
N LYS A 372 17.19 -32.01 -36.22
CA LYS A 372 16.62 -30.67 -35.96
C LYS A 372 15.18 -30.55 -36.45
N THR A 373 14.38 -31.60 -36.24
CA THR A 373 12.97 -31.64 -36.65
C THR A 373 12.09 -31.02 -35.58
N TYR A 374 11.17 -30.15 -36.01
CA TYR A 374 10.22 -29.45 -35.14
C TYR A 374 8.78 -29.88 -35.47
N THR A 375 7.95 -30.02 -34.44
CA THR A 375 6.49 -30.18 -34.59
C THR A 375 5.79 -28.89 -34.19
N THR A 376 4.73 -28.54 -34.91
CA THR A 376 3.89 -27.37 -34.61
C THR A 376 2.62 -27.83 -33.91
N ARG A 377 2.21 -27.11 -32.87
CA ARG A 377 0.96 -27.33 -32.15
C ARG A 377 0.30 -26.01 -31.76
N SER A 378 -1.01 -26.06 -31.52
CA SER A 378 -1.73 -24.96 -30.91
C SER A 378 -1.54 -24.98 -29.40
N GLU A 379 -1.11 -23.85 -28.83
CA GLU A 379 -0.86 -23.70 -27.40
C GLU A 379 -1.61 -22.48 -26.87
N CYS A 380 -2.47 -22.68 -25.86
CA CYS A 380 -3.04 -21.63 -25.04
C CYS A 380 -3.16 -22.13 -23.61
N SER A 381 -2.56 -21.42 -22.66
CA SER A 381 -2.66 -21.72 -21.22
C SER A 381 -3.19 -20.54 -20.41
N ILE A 382 -3.85 -19.60 -21.10
CA ILE A 382 -4.45 -18.42 -20.52
C ILE A 382 -5.91 -18.73 -20.23
N GLU A 383 -6.26 -18.71 -18.95
CA GLU A 383 -7.61 -18.91 -18.46
C GLU A 383 -7.86 -17.89 -17.36
N PHE A 384 -9.12 -17.51 -17.16
CA PHE A 384 -9.66 -16.88 -15.98
C PHE A 384 -10.16 -17.96 -15.00
N GLU A 385 -10.05 -17.67 -13.70
CA GLU A 385 -10.72 -18.34 -12.60
C GLU A 385 -11.73 -17.35 -12.04
N VAL A 386 -12.84 -17.83 -11.51
CA VAL A 386 -13.82 -16.97 -10.82
C VAL A 386 -13.73 -17.19 -9.33
N ASP A 387 -13.66 -16.09 -8.59
CA ASP A 387 -13.78 -16.06 -7.13
C ASP A 387 -15.05 -15.27 -6.76
N GLY A 388 -15.88 -15.82 -5.88
CA GLY A 388 -17.18 -15.29 -5.50
C GLY A 388 -18.27 -16.38 -5.49
N PRO A 389 -19.55 -16.01 -5.27
CA PRO A 389 -20.09 -14.67 -4.97
C PRO A 389 -19.54 -14.00 -3.72
N TYR A 390 -19.59 -12.68 -3.71
CA TYR A 390 -19.41 -11.86 -2.51
C TYR A 390 -20.69 -11.14 -2.11
N LYS A 391 -20.78 -10.80 -0.82
CA LYS A 391 -21.90 -10.05 -0.23
C LYS A 391 -21.89 -8.58 -0.60
N ALA A 392 -20.73 -7.94 -0.48
CA ALA A 392 -20.60 -6.50 -0.65
C ALA A 392 -19.20 -6.12 -1.14
N MET A 393 -19.14 -5.03 -1.91
CA MET A 393 -17.90 -4.34 -2.26
C MET A 393 -18.07 -2.84 -2.17
N ILE A 394 -17.10 -2.21 -1.52
CA ILE A 394 -17.06 -0.77 -1.28
C ILE A 394 -15.89 -0.19 -2.06
N LEU A 395 -16.19 0.72 -2.99
CA LEU A 395 -15.21 1.46 -3.78
C LEU A 395 -15.24 2.95 -3.39
N PRO A 396 -14.08 3.57 -3.08
CA PRO A 396 -14.01 4.99 -2.78
C PRO A 396 -14.01 5.82 -4.08
N ALA A 397 -14.45 7.07 -3.97
CA ALA A 397 -14.42 8.05 -5.05
C ALA A 397 -13.36 9.14 -4.84
N SER A 398 -12.86 9.73 -5.93
CA SER A 398 -11.93 10.86 -5.85
C SER A 398 -12.63 12.14 -5.42
N LYS A 399 -11.87 13.05 -4.81
CA LYS A 399 -12.31 14.42 -4.55
C LYS A 399 -12.30 15.28 -5.82
N GLU A 400 -11.58 14.87 -6.85
CA GLU A 400 -11.47 15.57 -8.12
C GLU A 400 -12.42 14.97 -9.15
N GLU A 401 -13.13 15.81 -9.91
CA GLU A 401 -14.09 15.35 -10.92
C GLU A 401 -13.39 14.56 -12.04
N GLY A 402 -13.96 13.42 -12.41
CA GLY A 402 -13.47 12.60 -13.53
C GLY A 402 -12.21 11.78 -13.21
N ILE A 403 -11.68 11.88 -11.99
CA ILE A 403 -10.54 11.07 -11.54
C ILE A 403 -11.07 9.87 -10.77
N LEU A 404 -10.66 8.66 -11.17
CA LEU A 404 -10.96 7.42 -10.45
C LEU A 404 -9.82 7.08 -9.48
N ILE A 405 -10.16 6.56 -8.31
CA ILE A 405 -9.18 6.03 -7.37
C ILE A 405 -8.97 4.56 -7.67
N LYS A 406 -7.83 4.23 -8.30
CA LYS A 406 -7.48 2.85 -8.59
C LYS A 406 -6.95 2.12 -7.35
N LYS A 407 -7.09 0.78 -7.34
CA LYS A 407 -6.50 -0.13 -6.35
C LYS A 407 -6.93 0.12 -4.90
N ARG A 408 -8.15 0.61 -4.70
CA ARG A 408 -8.74 0.79 -3.36
C ARG A 408 -10.14 0.20 -3.33
N TYR A 409 -10.31 -0.88 -2.58
CA TYR A 409 -11.61 -1.55 -2.42
C TYR A 409 -11.60 -2.42 -1.16
N ALA A 410 -12.78 -2.62 -0.60
CA ALA A 410 -13.07 -3.55 0.48
C ALA A 410 -14.14 -4.52 0.00
N VAL A 411 -13.93 -5.82 0.18
CA VAL A 411 -14.82 -6.88 -0.29
C VAL A 411 -15.12 -7.83 0.86
N PHE A 412 -16.39 -8.22 0.99
CA PHE A 412 -16.89 -9.06 2.06
C PHE A 412 -17.48 -10.36 1.52
N ASN A 413 -17.13 -11.46 2.18
CA ASN A 413 -17.72 -12.78 1.94
C ASN A 413 -19.20 -12.81 2.36
N ASP A 414 -19.91 -13.85 1.94
CA ASP A 414 -21.33 -14.06 2.26
C ASP A 414 -21.60 -14.17 3.77
N ASP A 415 -20.65 -14.75 4.51
CA ASP A 415 -20.65 -14.85 5.98
C ASP A 415 -20.40 -13.51 6.69
N GLY A 416 -20.14 -12.43 5.94
CA GLY A 416 -19.82 -11.10 6.48
C GLY A 416 -18.35 -10.91 6.87
N THR A 417 -17.51 -11.92 6.69
CA THR A 417 -16.06 -11.76 6.93
C THR A 417 -15.41 -10.93 5.83
N LEU A 418 -14.37 -10.19 6.19
CA LEU A 418 -13.61 -9.39 5.24
C LEU A 418 -12.76 -10.29 4.34
N ALA A 419 -13.15 -10.42 3.07
CA ALA A 419 -12.48 -11.24 2.08
C ALA A 419 -11.18 -10.58 1.60
N GLU A 420 -11.27 -9.31 1.18
CA GLU A 420 -10.14 -8.59 0.64
C GLU A 420 -10.21 -7.09 0.95
N LEU A 421 -9.07 -6.50 1.30
CA LEU A 421 -8.94 -5.07 1.58
C LEU A 421 -7.66 -4.53 0.96
N LYS A 422 -7.80 -3.65 -0.03
CA LYS A 422 -6.68 -3.12 -0.83
C LYS A 422 -6.57 -1.61 -0.75
N GLY A 423 -5.33 -1.14 -0.71
CA GLY A 423 -4.95 0.26 -0.92
C GLY A 423 -5.37 1.28 0.14
N PHE A 424 -6.27 0.93 1.05
CA PHE A 424 -6.68 1.74 2.20
C PHE A 424 -5.57 1.90 3.25
N GLU A 425 -5.63 3.00 3.98
CA GLU A 425 -4.66 3.45 4.97
C GLU A 425 -4.48 2.41 6.10
N ILE A 426 -5.54 1.72 6.51
CA ILE A 426 -5.50 0.62 7.51
C ILE A 426 -4.45 -0.47 7.22
N LYS A 427 -4.25 -0.86 5.95
CA LYS A 427 -3.25 -1.89 5.56
C LYS A 427 -1.82 -1.34 5.35
N ARG A 428 -1.62 -0.02 5.34
CA ARG A 428 -0.32 0.60 5.05
C ARG A 428 0.59 0.61 6.29
N ARG A 429 1.90 0.41 6.09
CA ARG A 429 2.93 0.61 7.12
C ARG A 429 3.18 2.11 7.29
N GLY A 430 2.47 2.75 8.21
CA GLY A 430 2.49 4.20 8.41
C GLY A 430 1.09 4.81 8.52
N GLU A 431 0.96 6.07 8.09
CA GLU A 431 -0.28 6.87 8.07
C GLU A 431 -0.78 7.30 9.46
N LEU A 432 -1.83 8.12 9.45
CA LEU A 432 -2.50 8.64 10.63
C LEU A 432 -3.33 7.53 11.29
N LYS A 433 -3.02 7.20 12.55
CA LYS A 433 -3.68 6.10 13.30
C LYS A 433 -5.19 6.29 13.40
N LEU A 434 -5.67 7.51 13.66
CA LEU A 434 -7.10 7.86 13.69
C LEU A 434 -7.85 7.42 12.43
N ILE A 435 -7.26 7.61 11.24
CA ILE A 435 -7.90 7.17 9.97
C ILE A 435 -7.94 5.65 9.86
N LYS A 436 -6.95 4.95 10.40
CA LYS A 436 -6.89 3.49 10.36
C LYS A 436 -7.95 2.87 11.25
N VAL A 437 -8.14 3.41 12.45
CA VAL A 437 -9.18 2.96 13.40
C VAL A 437 -10.56 3.31 12.86
N PHE A 438 -10.75 4.55 12.40
CA PHE A 438 -11.95 4.97 11.69
C PHE A 438 -12.32 4.02 10.54
N GLN A 439 -11.36 3.68 9.66
CA GLN A 439 -11.61 2.75 8.57
C GLN A 439 -11.98 1.34 9.04
N ALA A 440 -11.34 0.84 10.09
CA ALA A 440 -11.62 -0.49 10.64
C ALA A 440 -13.07 -0.60 11.11
N GLU A 441 -13.56 0.40 11.84
CA GLU A 441 -14.94 0.47 12.32
C GLU A 441 -15.94 0.75 11.20
N LEU A 442 -15.59 1.65 10.28
CA LEU A 442 -16.46 2.07 9.20
C LEU A 442 -16.80 0.90 8.26
N PHE A 443 -15.81 0.07 7.90
CA PHE A 443 -16.01 -1.01 6.94
C PHE A 443 -17.00 -2.08 7.41
N ASP A 444 -16.97 -2.42 8.70
CA ASP A 444 -17.93 -3.34 9.31
C ASP A 444 -19.38 -2.80 9.20
N LYS A 445 -19.56 -1.48 9.38
CA LYS A 445 -20.89 -0.86 9.33
C LYS A 445 -21.55 -0.83 7.96
N PHE A 446 -20.80 -1.02 6.87
CA PHE A 446 -21.39 -1.13 5.53
C PHE A 446 -22.23 -2.40 5.35
N LEU A 447 -22.14 -3.38 6.25
CA LEU A 447 -22.95 -4.61 6.21
C LEU A 447 -24.31 -4.48 6.90
N HIS A 448 -24.60 -3.34 7.54
CA HIS A 448 -25.89 -3.09 8.19
C HIS A 448 -26.86 -2.31 7.29
N GLY A 449 -28.15 -2.39 7.63
CA GLY A 449 -29.23 -1.76 6.87
C GLY A 449 -29.87 -2.73 5.87
N SER A 450 -31.17 -2.56 5.65
CA SER A 450 -31.94 -3.30 4.64
C SER A 450 -32.02 -2.53 3.31
N THR A 451 -31.87 -1.21 3.36
CA THR A 451 -31.78 -0.34 2.17
C THR A 451 -30.43 0.38 2.08
N LEU A 452 -30.13 0.95 0.92
CA LEU A 452 -28.90 1.70 0.71
C LEU A 452 -28.83 2.95 1.60
N GLU A 453 -29.97 3.60 1.84
CA GLU A 453 -30.09 4.76 2.74
C GLU A 453 -29.83 4.38 4.20
N GLU A 454 -30.38 3.25 4.66
CA GLU A 454 -30.14 2.74 6.02
C GLU A 454 -28.67 2.36 6.22
N CYS A 455 -28.05 1.74 5.21
CA CYS A 455 -26.62 1.43 5.21
C CYS A 455 -25.78 2.71 5.36
N TYR A 456 -26.04 3.73 4.55
CA TYR A 456 -25.32 5.00 4.65
C TYR A 456 -25.59 5.76 5.96
N SER A 457 -26.78 5.60 6.55
CA SER A 457 -27.11 6.15 7.88
C SER A 457 -26.26 5.51 8.99
N ALA A 458 -26.14 4.17 8.99
CA ALA A 458 -25.29 3.45 9.94
C ALA A 458 -23.82 3.86 9.84
N VAL A 459 -23.31 3.98 8.61
CA VAL A 459 -21.95 4.46 8.32
C VAL A 459 -21.76 5.92 8.75
N ALA A 460 -22.78 6.77 8.56
CA ALA A 460 -22.74 8.17 8.99
C ALA A 460 -22.72 8.33 10.51
N SER A 461 -23.37 7.45 11.26
CA SER A 461 -23.30 7.46 12.73
C SER A 461 -21.84 7.34 13.21
N VAL A 462 -21.06 6.42 12.62
CA VAL A 462 -19.63 6.26 12.93
C VAL A 462 -18.85 7.51 12.52
N ALA A 463 -19.09 8.04 11.32
CA ALA A 463 -18.43 9.26 10.87
C ALA A 463 -18.68 10.45 11.80
N ASN A 464 -19.90 10.63 12.29
CA ASN A 464 -20.23 11.69 13.24
C ASN A 464 -19.56 11.49 14.60
N HIS A 465 -19.54 10.27 15.12
CA HIS A 465 -18.85 9.96 16.38
C HIS A 465 -17.36 10.35 16.34
N TRP A 466 -16.66 10.00 15.25
CA TRP A 466 -15.25 10.39 15.06
C TRP A 466 -15.05 11.89 14.82
N LEU A 467 -16.03 12.58 14.24
CA LEU A 467 -16.02 14.04 14.13
C LEU A 467 -16.24 14.71 15.49
N ASP A 468 -17.07 14.14 16.37
CA ASP A 468 -17.31 14.64 17.73
C ASP A 468 -16.05 14.58 18.58
N LEU A 469 -15.27 13.48 18.47
CA LEU A 469 -13.97 13.37 19.12
C LEU A 469 -13.03 14.53 18.76
N LEU A 470 -12.98 14.91 17.48
CA LEU A 470 -12.13 16.01 17.00
C LEU A 470 -12.69 17.39 17.35
N ASP A 471 -14.01 17.56 17.32
CA ASP A 471 -14.68 18.82 17.66
C ASP A 471 -14.60 19.11 19.16
N ASN A 472 -14.69 18.08 20.01
CA ASN A 472 -14.49 18.16 21.45
C ASN A 472 -13.00 18.15 21.84
N GLN A 473 -12.07 18.14 20.88
CA GLN A 473 -10.62 18.14 21.13
C GLN A 473 -10.15 16.99 22.05
N GLY A 474 -10.84 15.85 22.02
CA GLY A 474 -10.53 14.67 22.84
C GLY A 474 -10.49 14.95 24.35
N THR A 475 -11.42 15.75 24.88
CA THR A 475 -11.56 16.00 26.33
C THR A 475 -11.79 14.72 27.13
N ASP A 476 -12.53 13.77 26.55
CA ASP A 476 -12.98 12.55 27.24
C ASP A 476 -11.95 11.39 27.13
N ILE A 477 -10.80 11.65 26.50
CA ILE A 477 -9.75 10.67 26.22
C ILE A 477 -8.47 11.06 26.96
N ALA A 478 -7.77 10.08 27.52
CA ALA A 478 -6.49 10.31 28.20
C ALA A 478 -5.40 10.79 27.21
N ASP A 479 -4.46 11.61 27.67
CA ASP A 479 -3.42 12.21 26.81
C ASP A 479 -2.55 11.18 26.07
N SER A 480 -2.26 10.03 26.70
CA SER A 480 -1.51 8.94 26.09
C SER A 480 -2.27 8.27 24.93
N GLU A 481 -3.56 8.03 25.11
CA GLU A 481 -4.43 7.45 24.08
C GLU A 481 -4.69 8.46 22.95
N LEU A 482 -4.90 9.72 23.30
CA LEU A 482 -5.06 10.81 22.33
C LEU A 482 -3.83 10.91 21.43
N LEU A 483 -2.62 10.88 22.01
CA LEU A 483 -1.36 10.89 21.25
C LEU A 483 -1.25 9.71 20.29
N ASP A 484 -1.70 8.50 20.66
CA ASP A 484 -1.69 7.37 19.73
C ASP A 484 -2.61 7.63 18.54
N TYR A 485 -3.86 8.04 18.76
CA TYR A 485 -4.82 8.32 17.68
C TYR A 485 -4.34 9.40 16.71
N ILE A 486 -3.85 10.54 17.21
CA ILE A 486 -3.43 11.66 16.36
C ILE A 486 -2.02 11.49 15.80
N SER A 487 -1.27 10.48 16.25
CA SER A 487 0.07 10.24 15.73
C SER A 487 0.03 9.74 14.30
N GLU A 488 0.93 10.29 13.50
CA GLU A 488 1.23 9.83 12.16
C GLU A 488 2.61 9.19 12.17
N SER A 489 2.72 8.03 11.50
CA SER A 489 4.01 7.33 11.38
C SER A 489 4.46 7.23 9.92
N SER A 490 5.72 7.57 9.68
CA SER A 490 6.37 7.48 8.38
C SER A 490 7.78 6.91 8.52
N THR A 491 8.12 5.91 7.71
CA THR A 491 9.46 5.32 7.69
C THR A 491 10.32 5.97 6.61
N MET A 492 11.48 6.49 6.99
CA MET A 492 12.44 7.07 6.04
C MET A 492 13.21 5.97 5.30
N SER A 493 13.21 6.01 3.97
CA SER A 493 13.89 4.99 3.15
C SER A 493 15.41 5.21 3.03
N LYS A 494 15.87 6.44 3.26
CA LYS A 494 17.28 6.83 3.22
C LYS A 494 17.71 7.48 4.55
N SER A 495 19.01 7.73 4.72
CA SER A 495 19.52 8.44 5.89
C SER A 495 19.13 9.92 5.81
N LEU A 496 19.12 10.63 6.94
CA LEU A 496 18.77 12.06 6.96
C LEU A 496 19.68 12.90 6.05
N ALA A 497 20.96 12.55 5.95
CA ALA A 497 21.93 13.24 5.09
C ALA A 497 21.56 13.12 3.59
N ASP A 498 21.07 11.96 3.15
CA ASP A 498 20.71 11.70 1.75
C ASP A 498 19.49 12.51 1.28
N TYR A 499 18.65 12.99 2.20
CA TYR A 499 17.49 13.82 1.88
C TYR A 499 17.87 15.30 1.65
N GLY A 500 19.04 15.74 2.12
CA GLY A 500 19.55 17.10 1.92
C GLY A 500 18.54 18.20 2.29
N GLY A 501 18.17 19.03 1.31
CA GLY A 501 17.24 20.16 1.47
C GLY A 501 15.75 19.83 1.29
N GLN A 502 15.37 18.56 1.12
CA GLN A 502 13.97 18.19 0.94
C GLN A 502 13.15 18.50 2.20
N LYS A 503 11.98 19.11 2.04
CA LYS A 503 11.05 19.42 3.12
C LYS A 503 9.94 18.38 3.16
N SER A 504 9.81 17.67 4.27
CA SER A 504 8.69 16.76 4.56
C SER A 504 8.52 16.64 6.07
N CYS A 505 7.34 16.21 6.53
CA CYS A 505 7.09 15.99 7.95
C CYS A 505 8.13 15.03 8.54
N ALA A 506 8.37 13.89 7.89
CA ALA A 506 9.36 12.91 8.32
C ALA A 506 10.79 13.48 8.42
N VAL A 507 11.22 14.31 7.46
CA VAL A 507 12.55 14.95 7.51
C VAL A 507 12.64 15.94 8.67
N THR A 508 11.59 16.73 8.92
CA THR A 508 11.55 17.66 10.05
C THR A 508 11.54 16.91 11.38
N THR A 509 10.75 15.84 11.50
CA THR A 509 10.74 14.97 12.68
C THR A 509 12.11 14.36 12.93
N ALA A 510 12.79 13.86 11.90
CA ALA A 510 14.14 13.33 12.01
C ALA A 510 15.16 14.39 12.45
N LYS A 511 15.11 15.62 11.89
CA LYS A 511 15.95 16.73 12.35
C LYS A 511 15.69 17.05 13.82
N ARG A 512 14.43 17.13 14.24
CA ARG A 512 14.04 17.37 15.63
C ARG A 512 14.49 16.24 16.57
N LEU A 513 14.37 14.98 16.13
CA LEU A 513 14.91 13.80 16.84
C LEU A 513 16.43 13.88 16.99
N ALA A 514 17.16 14.30 15.95
CA ALA A 514 18.60 14.51 16.01
C ALA A 514 18.98 15.63 16.98
N ASP A 515 18.22 16.72 16.99
CA ASP A 515 18.45 17.85 17.90
C ASP A 515 18.27 17.42 19.37
N PHE A 516 17.25 16.62 19.70
CA PHE A 516 16.93 16.28 21.08
C PHE A 516 17.60 14.98 21.59
N LEU A 517 17.59 13.89 20.81
CA LEU A 517 18.21 12.60 21.17
C LEU A 517 19.66 12.47 20.69
N GLY A 518 20.05 13.29 19.70
CA GLY A 518 21.38 13.30 19.11
C GLY A 518 21.50 12.68 17.72
N ASP A 519 22.51 13.15 17.00
CA ASP A 519 22.83 12.71 15.63
C ASP A 519 22.98 11.19 15.44
N ALA A 520 23.26 10.43 16.50
CA ALA A 520 23.40 8.98 16.41
C ALA A 520 22.09 8.29 15.98
N MET A 521 20.92 8.85 16.32
CA MET A 521 19.61 8.27 15.98
C MET A 521 19.26 8.35 14.50
N VAL A 522 19.88 9.27 13.75
CA VAL A 522 19.51 9.59 12.35
C VAL A 522 20.56 9.15 11.33
N LYS A 523 21.60 8.44 11.76
CA LYS A 523 22.67 7.94 10.87
C LYS A 523 22.19 6.81 9.98
N ASP A 524 21.40 5.91 10.55
CA ASP A 524 20.98 4.69 9.87
C ASP A 524 19.73 4.94 9.01
N LYS A 525 19.59 4.15 7.96
CA LYS A 525 18.40 4.14 7.10
C LYS A 525 17.25 3.43 7.82
N GLY A 526 16.00 3.77 7.48
CA GLY A 526 14.83 3.09 8.04
C GLY A 526 14.27 3.71 9.32
N LEU A 527 14.67 4.94 9.68
CA LEU A 527 14.14 5.62 10.86
C LEU A 527 12.61 5.75 10.79
N ARG A 528 11.92 5.22 11.80
CA ARG A 528 10.48 5.41 11.99
C ARG A 528 10.25 6.77 12.66
N CYS A 529 9.76 7.73 11.89
CA CYS A 529 9.39 9.04 12.38
C CYS A 529 7.91 9.02 12.78
N GLN A 530 7.64 9.09 14.08
CA GLN A 530 6.30 9.25 14.63
C GLN A 530 6.13 10.69 15.11
N TYR A 531 5.11 11.38 14.62
CA TYR A 531 4.91 12.81 14.88
C TYR A 531 3.44 13.19 14.98
N ILE A 532 3.21 14.36 15.59
CA ILE A 532 1.96 15.10 15.51
C ILE A 532 2.18 16.41 14.75
N VAL A 533 1.11 17.01 14.24
CA VAL A 533 1.17 18.33 13.60
C VAL A 533 0.73 19.40 14.60
N ALA A 534 1.63 20.34 14.90
CA ALA A 534 1.35 21.45 15.80
C ALA A 534 0.63 22.60 15.11
N CYS A 535 -0.27 23.32 15.79
CA CYS A 535 -0.99 24.48 15.28
C CYS A 535 -0.06 25.67 15.00
N GLU A 536 0.91 25.89 15.90
CA GLU A 536 1.89 26.97 15.78
C GLU A 536 3.23 26.46 15.21
N PRO A 537 3.98 27.30 14.47
CA PRO A 537 3.64 28.68 14.08
C PRO A 537 2.64 28.76 12.92
N LYS A 538 1.58 29.56 13.09
CA LYS A 538 0.55 29.80 12.05
C LYS A 538 1.16 30.33 10.75
N GLY A 539 0.55 29.94 9.63
CA GLY A 539 1.00 30.32 8.28
C GLY A 539 2.21 29.54 7.75
N THR A 540 2.86 28.70 8.58
CA THR A 540 3.95 27.83 8.10
C THR A 540 3.42 26.52 7.48
N PRO A 541 4.15 25.95 6.49
CA PRO A 541 3.76 24.69 5.88
C PRO A 541 3.68 23.55 6.90
N VAL A 542 2.75 22.61 6.70
CA VAL A 542 2.55 21.42 7.56
C VAL A 542 3.87 20.66 7.81
N SER A 543 4.74 20.58 6.80
CA SER A 543 6.04 19.91 6.90
C SER A 543 6.96 20.49 7.98
N GLU A 544 6.85 21.77 8.30
CA GLU A 544 7.69 22.44 9.30
C GLU A 544 7.08 22.39 10.71
N ARG A 545 5.80 22.04 10.82
CA ARG A 545 5.03 21.96 12.09
C ARG A 545 5.02 20.56 12.73
N ALA A 546 5.72 19.59 12.15
CA ALA A 546 5.76 18.21 12.64
C ALA A 546 6.58 18.06 13.94
N VAL A 547 5.95 17.71 15.06
CA VAL A 547 6.58 17.52 16.38
C VAL A 547 6.72 16.01 16.67
N PRO A 548 7.92 15.49 17.01
CA PRO A 548 8.10 14.08 17.36
C PRO A 548 7.29 13.69 18.60
N VAL A 549 6.58 12.56 18.58
CA VAL A 549 5.77 12.10 19.74
C VAL A 549 6.65 11.80 20.96
N ALA A 550 7.87 11.30 20.72
CA ALA A 550 8.83 10.97 21.76
C ALA A 550 9.19 12.15 22.70
N ILE A 551 8.89 13.40 22.34
CA ILE A 551 9.11 14.54 23.24
C ILE A 551 8.15 14.54 24.44
N PHE A 552 6.94 14.01 24.26
CA PHE A 552 5.89 13.99 25.30
C PHE A 552 6.13 12.88 26.35
N GLU A 553 7.05 11.97 26.08
CA GLU A 553 7.48 10.92 27.01
C GLU A 553 8.71 11.33 27.84
N THR A 554 9.29 12.51 27.57
CA THR A 554 10.50 13.00 28.29
C THR A 554 10.17 13.78 29.55
N GLU A 555 11.20 14.07 30.36
CA GLU A 555 11.09 14.95 31.53
C GLU A 555 10.39 16.29 31.17
N PRO A 556 9.48 16.80 32.02
CA PRO A 556 8.65 17.96 31.70
C PRO A 556 9.43 19.22 31.30
N GLU A 557 10.61 19.44 31.90
CA GLU A 557 11.47 20.60 31.60
C GLU A 557 12.03 20.54 30.18
N ILE A 558 12.45 19.35 29.74
CA ILE A 558 13.00 19.12 28.40
C ILE A 558 11.90 19.24 27.36
N MET A 559 10.75 18.62 27.64
CA MET A 559 9.56 18.74 26.80
C MET A 559 9.21 20.21 26.58
N LYS A 560 9.06 20.99 27.65
CA LYS A 560 8.73 22.43 27.58
C LYS A 560 9.77 23.22 26.77
N PHE A 561 11.06 23.00 27.02
CA PHE A 561 12.13 23.68 26.30
C PHE A 561 12.05 23.46 24.77
N TYR A 562 11.95 22.21 24.32
CA TYR A 562 11.90 21.90 22.89
C TYR A 562 10.57 22.28 22.25
N VAL A 563 9.44 22.11 22.96
CA VAL A 563 8.12 22.53 22.46
C VAL A 563 8.09 24.05 22.24
N ARG A 564 8.59 24.86 23.19
CA ARG A 564 8.71 26.31 23.01
C ARG A 564 9.61 26.67 21.83
N LYS A 565 10.75 25.99 21.68
CA LYS A 565 11.69 26.19 20.56
C LYS A 565 11.06 25.86 19.20
N TRP A 566 10.34 24.74 19.09
CA TRP A 566 9.80 24.24 17.83
C TRP A 566 8.49 24.89 17.42
N CYS A 567 7.61 25.18 18.38
CA CYS A 567 6.32 25.80 18.13
C CYS A 567 6.38 27.34 18.21
N LYS A 568 7.51 27.91 18.67
CA LYS A 568 7.73 29.36 18.86
C LYS A 568 6.70 30.00 19.81
N ILE A 569 6.38 29.30 20.90
CA ILE A 569 5.40 29.73 21.92
C ILE A 569 6.14 30.22 23.18
N SER A 570 5.64 31.26 23.83
CA SER A 570 6.20 31.84 25.05
C SER A 570 5.67 31.22 26.35
N SER A 571 4.43 30.74 26.36
CA SER A 571 3.78 30.11 27.53
C SER A 571 3.85 28.58 27.52
N ASP A 572 3.74 28.00 28.71
CA ASP A 572 3.53 26.55 28.85
C ASP A 572 2.11 26.21 28.45
N VAL A 573 1.97 25.27 27.52
CA VAL A 573 0.67 24.86 26.99
C VAL A 573 0.54 23.33 27.04
N GLY A 574 -0.67 22.86 27.34
CA GLY A 574 -0.99 21.44 27.31
C GLY A 574 -0.98 20.88 25.89
N ILE A 575 -0.94 19.54 25.78
CA ILE A 575 -0.84 18.81 24.51
C ILE A 575 -1.99 19.20 23.56
N ARG A 576 -3.23 19.29 24.06
CA ARG A 576 -4.43 19.67 23.29
C ARG A 576 -4.32 21.03 22.61
N SER A 577 -3.60 21.98 23.20
CA SER A 577 -3.42 23.31 22.63
C SER A 577 -2.29 23.36 21.59
N ILE A 578 -1.36 22.40 21.63
CA ILE A 578 -0.29 22.27 20.64
C ILE A 578 -0.85 21.70 19.33
N ILE A 579 -1.79 20.76 19.41
CA ILE A 579 -2.34 20.02 18.27
C ILE A 579 -3.10 20.94 17.30
N ASP A 580 -2.86 20.78 15.99
CA ASP A 580 -3.66 21.41 14.95
C ASP A 580 -4.93 20.59 14.66
N TRP A 581 -5.99 20.78 15.46
CA TRP A 581 -7.28 20.11 15.29
C TRP A 581 -7.90 20.33 13.89
N SER A 582 -7.67 21.50 13.30
CA SER A 582 -8.20 21.83 11.97
C SER A 582 -7.59 20.94 10.88
N TYR A 583 -6.28 20.68 10.97
CA TYR A 583 -5.57 19.76 10.08
C TYR A 583 -6.14 18.34 10.19
N TYR A 584 -6.30 17.81 11.40
CA TYR A 584 -6.83 16.46 11.61
C TYR A 584 -8.30 16.34 11.17
N LYS A 585 -9.13 17.35 11.45
CA LYS A 585 -10.52 17.42 10.97
C LYS A 585 -10.60 17.44 9.45
N GLN A 586 -9.73 18.19 8.77
CA GLN A 586 -9.68 18.21 7.30
C GLN A 586 -9.23 16.85 6.71
N ARG A 587 -8.29 16.17 7.37
CA ARG A 587 -7.82 14.82 6.98
C ARG A 587 -8.94 13.79 7.11
N LEU A 588 -9.65 13.77 8.25
CA LEU A 588 -10.80 12.89 8.48
C LEU A 588 -11.95 13.22 7.51
N SER A 589 -12.30 14.49 7.35
CA SER A 589 -13.32 14.94 6.40
C SER A 589 -13.00 14.51 4.97
N SER A 590 -11.72 14.54 4.57
CA SER A 590 -11.30 14.05 3.26
C SER A 590 -11.42 12.53 3.12
N ALA A 591 -11.25 11.76 4.19
CA ALA A 591 -11.51 10.31 4.18
C ALA A 591 -13.02 10.02 4.09
N ILE A 592 -13.83 10.72 4.89
CA ILE A 592 -15.31 10.65 4.86
C ILE A 592 -15.84 11.01 3.46
N GLN A 593 -15.32 12.07 2.82
CA GLN A 593 -15.70 12.43 1.45
C GLN A 593 -15.45 11.29 0.46
N LYS A 594 -14.24 10.71 0.49
CA LYS A 594 -13.84 9.67 -0.47
C LYS A 594 -14.63 8.37 -0.28
N ILE A 595 -14.92 7.97 0.96
CA ILE A 595 -15.49 6.65 1.26
C ILE A 595 -17.02 6.69 1.40
N VAL A 596 -17.57 7.80 1.90
CA VAL A 596 -18.98 7.90 2.29
C VAL A 596 -19.73 8.89 1.39
N THR A 597 -19.42 10.18 1.47
CA THR A 597 -20.34 11.21 0.95
C THR A 597 -20.32 11.31 -0.57
N ILE A 598 -19.15 11.22 -1.23
CA ILE A 598 -19.08 11.26 -2.71
C ILE A 598 -19.72 10.01 -3.31
N PRO A 599 -19.41 8.77 -2.87
CA PRO A 599 -20.11 7.57 -3.34
C PRO A 599 -21.62 7.62 -3.12
N ALA A 600 -22.09 8.06 -1.93
CA ALA A 600 -23.51 8.20 -1.62
C ALA A 600 -24.23 9.08 -2.66
N ALA A 601 -23.70 10.27 -2.92
CA ALA A 601 -24.27 11.20 -3.90
C ALA A 601 -24.25 10.62 -5.33
N MET A 602 -23.19 9.88 -5.71
CA MET A 602 -23.13 9.21 -7.02
C MET A 602 -24.16 8.09 -7.17
N GLN A 603 -24.52 7.43 -6.06
CA GLN A 603 -25.57 6.41 -5.98
C GLN A 603 -26.97 6.99 -5.72
N LYS A 604 -27.12 8.34 -5.75
CA LYS A 604 -28.38 9.07 -5.54
C LYS A 604 -28.93 9.03 -4.10
N VAL A 605 -28.05 8.86 -3.13
CA VAL A 605 -28.38 9.03 -1.70
C VAL A 605 -28.00 10.45 -1.28
N SER A 606 -28.88 11.12 -0.53
CA SER A 606 -28.60 12.45 0.05
C SER A 606 -27.37 12.41 0.96
N ASN A 607 -26.67 13.54 1.13
CA ASN A 607 -25.46 13.59 1.96
C ASN A 607 -25.72 13.03 3.38
N PRO A 608 -25.19 11.85 3.73
CA PRO A 608 -25.50 11.22 5.00
C PRO A 608 -24.73 11.85 6.18
N VAL A 609 -23.68 12.64 5.89
CA VAL A 609 -22.90 13.38 6.89
C VAL A 609 -22.91 14.89 6.54
N PRO A 610 -23.98 15.64 6.89
CA PRO A 610 -24.11 17.05 6.50
C PRO A 610 -23.00 17.97 7.01
N ARG A 611 -22.35 17.63 8.13
CA ARG A 611 -21.19 18.34 8.70
C ARG A 611 -19.99 18.39 7.73
N VAL A 612 -19.93 17.45 6.78
CA VAL A 612 -18.90 17.40 5.75
C VAL A 612 -19.54 17.71 4.40
N ALA A 613 -19.38 18.95 3.95
CA ALA A 613 -19.89 19.40 2.65
C ALA A 613 -19.25 18.63 1.49
N HIS A 614 -19.99 18.48 0.38
CA HIS A 614 -19.42 17.92 -0.84
C HIS A 614 -18.47 18.92 -1.51
N PRO A 615 -17.53 18.45 -2.36
CA PRO A 615 -16.81 19.32 -3.27
C PRO A 615 -17.77 20.11 -4.19
N ASP A 616 -17.37 21.33 -4.57
CA ASP A 616 -18.22 22.25 -5.35
C ASP A 616 -18.73 21.65 -6.67
N TRP A 617 -17.88 20.89 -7.37
CA TRP A 617 -18.25 20.23 -8.62
C TRP A 617 -19.38 19.20 -8.42
N LEU A 618 -19.36 18.48 -7.30
CA LEU A 618 -20.36 17.46 -6.99
C LEU A 618 -21.68 18.12 -6.58
N HIS A 619 -21.64 19.17 -5.77
CA HIS A 619 -22.82 19.97 -5.47
C HIS A 619 -23.48 20.53 -6.74
N LYS A 620 -22.68 21.04 -7.68
CA LYS A 620 -23.18 21.50 -8.99
C LYS A 620 -23.88 20.37 -9.75
N LYS A 621 -23.27 19.18 -9.80
CA LYS A 621 -23.80 18.01 -10.51
C LYS A 621 -25.06 17.41 -9.88
N VAL A 622 -25.15 17.41 -8.55
CA VAL A 622 -26.37 17.01 -7.83
C VAL A 622 -27.50 17.99 -8.14
N ARG A 623 -27.24 19.31 -8.05
CA ARG A 623 -28.22 20.34 -8.42
C ARG A 623 -28.67 20.23 -9.87
N GLU A 624 -27.75 20.06 -10.83
CA GLU A 624 -28.09 19.86 -12.25
C GLU A 624 -28.96 18.62 -12.50
N LYS A 625 -28.82 17.57 -11.68
CA LYS A 625 -29.64 16.36 -11.80
C LYS A 625 -31.02 16.52 -11.16
N GLU A 626 -31.10 17.21 -10.04
CA GLU A 626 -32.33 17.47 -9.27
C GLU A 626 -33.16 18.63 -9.84
N ASP A 627 -32.56 19.50 -10.66
CA ASP A 627 -33.27 20.59 -11.32
C ASP A 627 -34.34 20.07 -12.27
N LYS A 628 -35.60 20.37 -11.94
CA LYS A 628 -36.79 20.02 -12.72
C LYS A 628 -36.89 20.80 -14.02
N PHE A 629 -36.22 21.96 -14.13
CA PHE A 629 -36.31 22.88 -15.26
C PHE A 629 -35.00 22.92 -16.05
N ARG A 630 -34.74 21.87 -16.84
CA ARG A 630 -33.52 21.80 -17.65
C ARG A 630 -33.59 22.69 -18.89
N GLN A 631 -32.70 23.68 -18.99
CA GLN A 631 -32.30 24.24 -20.28
C GLN A 631 -31.28 23.29 -20.92
N LYS A 632 -31.68 22.51 -21.93
CA LYS A 632 -30.76 21.61 -22.66
C LYS A 632 -29.73 22.46 -23.41
N LYS A 633 -28.45 22.08 -23.37
CA LYS A 633 -27.44 22.71 -24.24
C LYS A 633 -27.81 22.43 -25.70
N LEU A 634 -27.72 23.46 -26.54
CA LEU A 634 -27.94 23.33 -27.99
C LEU A 634 -27.10 22.18 -28.58
N ALA A 635 -25.85 22.01 -28.14
CA ALA A 635 -24.98 20.92 -28.58
C ALA A 635 -25.53 19.50 -28.32
N ASP A 636 -26.28 19.29 -27.24
CA ASP A 636 -26.94 18.00 -26.95
C ASP A 636 -28.20 17.79 -27.80
N MET A 637 -28.75 18.87 -28.39
CA MET A 637 -29.84 18.78 -29.36
C MET A 637 -29.32 18.48 -30.78
N PHE A 638 -28.06 18.82 -31.08
CA PHE A 638 -27.43 18.63 -32.39
C PHE A 638 -26.41 17.48 -32.42
N SER A 639 -26.16 16.78 -31.31
CA SER A 639 -25.36 15.55 -31.34
C SER A 639 -26.16 14.49 -32.09
N SER A 640 -25.75 14.22 -33.34
CA SER A 640 -26.33 13.20 -34.21
C SER A 640 -26.58 11.90 -33.44
N LEU A 641 -27.86 11.56 -33.29
CA LEU A 641 -28.30 10.25 -32.83
C LEU A 641 -27.63 9.20 -33.72
N LYS A 642 -26.76 8.36 -33.14
CA LYS A 642 -26.38 7.11 -33.79
C LYS A 642 -27.66 6.30 -33.98
N LYS A 643 -28.17 6.32 -35.22
CA LYS A 643 -29.29 5.51 -35.69
C LYS A 643 -28.91 4.03 -35.58
N ASP A 644 -29.73 3.30 -34.82
CA ASP A 644 -30.19 1.91 -35.01
C ASP A 644 -31.11 1.65 -33.80
N ASN A 645 -32.39 1.32 -33.87
CA ASN A 645 -33.29 0.80 -34.90
C ASN A 645 -34.74 1.18 -34.52
N VAL A 646 -35.69 0.88 -35.42
CA VAL A 646 -37.17 0.86 -35.27
C VAL A 646 -37.90 2.05 -35.90
N LEU A 647 -38.23 1.96 -37.20
CA LEU A 647 -39.60 1.64 -37.66
C LEU A 647 -39.67 1.48 -39.19
N LYS A 648 -40.34 0.40 -39.61
CA LYS A 648 -40.86 0.15 -40.95
C LYS A 648 -42.17 0.93 -41.17
N ARG A 649 -42.45 1.18 -42.46
CA ARG A 649 -43.75 1.48 -43.12
C ARG A 649 -44.26 2.92 -43.00
N ASN A 650 -44.78 3.56 -44.04
CA ASN A 650 -44.91 3.29 -45.48
C ASN A 650 -45.46 4.58 -46.15
N ASP A 651 -45.32 4.62 -47.47
CA ASP A 651 -46.15 5.32 -48.47
C ASP A 651 -45.85 6.78 -48.85
N ASP A 652 -45.24 6.85 -50.05
CA ASP A 652 -45.74 7.49 -51.28
C ASP A 652 -45.47 8.97 -51.60
N ALA A 653 -44.79 9.10 -52.76
CA ALA A 653 -45.05 10.01 -53.89
C ALA A 653 -43.92 10.99 -54.31
N VAL A 654 -43.27 10.59 -55.42
CA VAL A 654 -42.95 11.38 -56.64
C VAL A 654 -41.67 12.27 -56.69
N GLU A 655 -40.74 11.78 -57.52
CA GLU A 655 -39.82 12.42 -58.50
C GLU A 655 -39.08 13.75 -58.21
N SER A 656 -37.73 13.74 -58.26
CA SER A 656 -36.94 13.98 -59.49
C SER A 656 -35.46 14.36 -59.23
N ASN A 657 -34.56 13.55 -59.79
CA ASN A 657 -33.29 13.85 -60.50
C ASN A 657 -32.18 14.85 -60.04
N LYS A 658 -30.94 14.33 -60.20
CA LYS A 658 -29.60 14.95 -60.45
C LYS A 658 -28.77 15.38 -59.22
N VAL A 659 -27.61 14.80 -58.92
CA VAL A 659 -26.29 14.64 -59.63
C VAL A 659 -25.34 15.83 -59.37
N THR A 660 -24.26 15.49 -58.63
CA THR A 660 -22.89 16.04 -58.54
C THR A 660 -22.61 17.51 -58.20
N ASP A 661 -21.68 17.60 -57.25
CA ASP A 661 -20.49 18.45 -57.21
C ASP A 661 -20.42 19.71 -56.33
N LYS A 662 -19.20 19.81 -55.78
CA LYS A 662 -18.58 20.85 -54.97
C LYS A 662 -18.70 22.23 -55.61
N GLU A 663 -18.86 23.25 -54.77
CA GLU A 663 -17.93 24.39 -54.55
C GLU A 663 -18.65 25.43 -53.67
N ASN A 664 -18.07 25.80 -52.53
CA ASN A 664 -17.25 27.01 -52.35
C ASN A 664 -17.91 28.27 -52.91
N VAL A 665 -18.45 29.09 -52.01
CA VAL A 665 -18.63 30.53 -52.23
C VAL A 665 -17.97 31.23 -51.05
N GLU A 666 -16.76 31.73 -51.29
CA GLU A 666 -16.17 32.84 -50.55
C GLU A 666 -16.67 34.15 -51.18
N ASP A 667 -17.09 35.10 -50.34
CA ASP A 667 -16.81 36.54 -50.41
C ASP A 667 -17.46 37.18 -49.16
N LEU A 668 -16.99 38.25 -48.52
CA LEU A 668 -16.28 39.44 -49.01
C LEU A 668 -15.61 40.13 -47.80
N GLU A 669 -14.43 40.71 -48.05
CA GLU A 669 -13.64 41.66 -47.23
C GLU A 669 -12.35 41.12 -46.59
N ASP A 670 -11.26 41.68 -47.09
CA ASP A 670 -9.89 41.20 -47.11
C ASP A 670 -8.98 42.28 -46.48
N PHE A 671 -7.84 41.88 -45.92
CA PHE A 671 -6.62 42.68 -45.63
C PHE A 671 -6.58 43.87 -44.61
N ARG A 672 -5.75 43.64 -43.57
CA ARG A 672 -4.54 44.43 -43.17
C ARG A 672 -4.64 45.62 -42.17
N ASN A 673 -3.76 45.51 -41.15
CA ASN A 673 -3.30 46.51 -40.16
C ASN A 673 -3.11 47.97 -40.66
N ASN A 674 -3.60 48.99 -39.92
CA ASN A 674 -2.89 49.80 -38.89
C ASN A 674 -3.50 51.22 -38.65
N LYS A 675 -3.44 51.70 -37.39
CA LYS A 675 -3.47 53.09 -36.84
C LYS A 675 -4.78 53.77 -36.34
N SER A 676 -4.76 54.05 -35.02
CA SER A 676 -5.16 55.25 -34.24
C SER A 676 -6.60 55.83 -34.23
N SER A 677 -7.26 55.87 -33.06
CA SER A 677 -7.50 57.06 -32.19
C SER A 677 -8.80 57.03 -31.35
N ILE A 678 -8.66 57.18 -30.00
CA ILE A 678 -9.41 57.95 -28.95
C ILE A 678 -10.96 58.11 -29.10
N LYS A 679 -11.89 57.94 -28.12
CA LYS A 679 -12.11 58.29 -26.67
C LYS A 679 -13.21 57.35 -26.08
N GLY A 680 -13.16 56.69 -24.91
CA GLY A 680 -13.20 57.11 -23.48
C GLY A 680 -14.52 56.61 -22.79
N PRO A 681 -14.73 56.56 -21.44
CA PRO A 681 -13.83 56.37 -20.29
C PRO A 681 -14.23 55.20 -19.33
N ARG A 682 -13.27 54.74 -18.49
CA ARG A 682 -13.47 53.93 -17.25
C ARG A 682 -12.49 54.41 -16.15
N PRO A 683 -12.81 54.31 -14.83
CA PRO A 683 -11.97 54.84 -13.76
C PRO A 683 -10.90 53.84 -13.25
N VAL A 684 -9.62 54.22 -13.23
CA VAL A 684 -8.74 54.69 -12.11
C VAL A 684 -8.37 53.66 -11.03
N VAL A 685 -7.12 53.15 -11.12
CA VAL A 685 -6.23 52.84 -9.98
C VAL A 685 -4.79 53.18 -10.41
N ARG A 686 -4.08 53.99 -9.62
CA ARG A 686 -2.69 54.46 -9.87
C ARG A 686 -1.65 53.55 -9.22
N CYS A 687 -0.61 53.24 -9.98
CA CYS A 687 0.72 52.82 -9.50
C CYS A 687 1.64 54.04 -9.40
N TYR A 688 2.74 53.92 -8.65
CA TYR A 688 3.97 54.67 -8.90
C TYR A 688 5.17 53.73 -8.85
N GLU A 689 5.92 53.67 -9.94
CA GLU A 689 7.28 53.15 -10.03
C GLU A 689 8.27 54.31 -9.83
N ALA A 690 9.45 54.02 -9.28
CA ALA A 690 10.60 54.93 -9.26
C ALA A 690 11.83 54.21 -9.82
N SER A 691 12.48 54.86 -10.78
CA SER A 691 13.71 54.43 -11.45
C SER A 691 14.92 55.26 -10.99
N ASN A 692 15.99 54.57 -10.56
CA ASN A 692 17.40 54.74 -10.94
C ASN A 692 17.97 56.15 -11.27
N LYS A 693 19.00 56.61 -10.52
CA LYS A 693 20.45 56.64 -10.93
C LYS A 693 21.36 57.53 -10.04
N ARG A 694 22.54 56.96 -9.73
CA ARG A 694 23.95 57.49 -9.78
C ARG A 694 24.49 58.52 -8.74
N ASN A 695 25.62 58.09 -8.13
CA ASN A 695 26.92 58.77 -7.88
C ASN A 695 26.92 60.02 -6.95
N SER A 696 27.93 60.38 -6.13
CA SER A 696 29.27 59.88 -5.77
C SER A 696 29.94 60.90 -4.78
N VAL A 697 31.02 60.50 -4.09
CA VAL A 697 32.17 61.31 -3.59
C VAL A 697 32.22 61.84 -2.12
N GLU A 698 33.29 61.34 -1.43
CA GLU A 698 34.29 61.85 -0.43
C GLU A 698 34.01 62.86 0.72
N ASN A 699 34.59 62.51 1.90
CA ASN A 699 35.53 63.25 2.80
C ASN A 699 35.26 62.90 4.29
N ILE A 700 36.16 62.25 5.04
CA ILE A 700 37.36 62.71 5.80
C ILE A 700 37.04 63.46 7.12
N SER A 701 37.39 62.80 8.24
CA SER A 701 37.84 63.26 9.60
C SER A 701 36.98 64.27 10.39
N GLU A 702 36.82 64.24 11.73
CA GLU A 702 37.52 63.61 12.86
C GLU A 702 36.77 63.95 14.19
N ILE A 703 36.93 63.13 15.24
CA ILE A 703 37.05 63.49 16.69
C ILE A 703 35.76 64.02 17.41
N ASN A 704 35.30 63.58 18.60
CA ASN A 704 35.85 62.74 19.68
C ASN A 704 34.75 62.28 20.69
N LEU A 705 35.10 61.22 21.44
CA LEU A 705 34.83 60.90 22.86
C LEU A 705 33.46 60.39 23.38
N GLN A 706 33.47 59.06 23.60
CA GLN A 706 33.24 58.33 24.86
C GLN A 706 31.83 58.04 25.41
N GLN A 707 31.56 56.72 25.37
CA GLN A 707 30.98 55.83 26.40
C GLN A 707 29.51 55.98 26.79
N SER A 708 28.68 55.09 26.26
CA SER A 708 28.25 53.84 26.93
C SER A 708 27.17 53.16 26.08
N ASP A 709 27.39 51.90 25.67
CA ASP A 709 26.29 51.04 25.23
C ASP A 709 26.70 49.56 25.17
N ASN A 710 26.08 48.76 26.06
CA ASN A 710 25.98 47.32 25.93
C ASN A 710 24.74 47.03 25.08
N SER A 711 24.94 46.57 23.84
CA SER A 711 23.87 45.96 23.05
C SER A 711 24.27 44.56 22.59
N GLU A 712 23.50 43.61 23.08
CA GLU A 712 23.56 42.18 22.80
C GLU A 712 23.29 41.92 21.32
N LYS A 713 24.25 41.29 20.64
CA LYS A 713 24.05 40.63 19.35
C LYS A 713 24.23 39.13 19.52
N GLU A 714 23.17 38.43 19.15
CA GLU A 714 23.03 36.98 19.10
C GLU A 714 24.17 36.31 18.32
N ASN A 715 24.97 35.53 19.03
CA ASN A 715 26.03 34.70 18.45
C ASN A 715 25.43 33.43 17.82
N GLN A 716 25.30 33.43 16.49
CA GLN A 716 25.49 32.23 15.69
C GLN A 716 26.94 31.77 15.81
N MET A 717 27.23 30.84 16.71
CA MET A 717 28.55 30.21 16.77
C MET A 717 28.67 29.18 15.63
N GLN A 718 29.11 29.64 14.46
CA GLN A 718 29.87 28.80 13.53
C GLN A 718 31.11 28.30 14.29
N SER A 719 31.10 27.03 14.72
CA SER A 719 32.33 26.38 15.16
C SER A 719 33.28 26.34 13.96
N LYS A 720 34.26 27.25 13.94
CA LYS A 720 35.48 27.06 13.16
C LYS A 720 35.99 25.66 13.51
N THR A 721 35.96 24.75 12.56
CA THR A 721 36.68 23.48 12.67
C THR A 721 38.16 23.83 12.75
N VAL A 722 38.67 23.92 13.99
CA VAL A 722 40.10 24.05 14.25
C VAL A 722 40.76 22.80 13.67
N ASP A 723 41.62 23.01 12.69
CA ASP A 723 42.38 21.92 12.08
C ASP A 723 43.31 21.32 13.15
N LYS A 724 43.24 20.01 13.32
CA LYS A 724 44.03 19.24 14.31
C LYS A 724 45.52 19.49 14.15
N ASN A 725 45.96 19.79 12.93
CA ASN A 725 47.36 20.01 12.58
C ASN A 725 47.83 21.45 12.82
N VAL A 726 46.91 22.39 13.06
CA VAL A 726 47.22 23.82 13.23
C VAL A 726 47.06 24.25 14.69
N ASP A 727 46.02 23.76 15.39
CA ASP A 727 45.85 23.97 16.83
C ASP A 727 45.20 22.75 17.48
N TYR A 728 46.06 21.83 17.93
CA TYR A 728 45.64 20.61 18.60
C TYR A 728 44.91 20.89 19.92
N GLN A 729 45.26 21.97 20.63
CA GLN A 729 44.71 22.28 21.94
C GLN A 729 43.27 22.82 21.82
N GLY A 730 43.02 23.76 20.89
CA GLY A 730 41.67 24.24 20.58
C GLY A 730 40.78 23.15 19.98
N TRP A 731 41.34 22.25 19.16
CA TRP A 731 40.64 21.04 18.69
C TRP A 731 40.30 20.10 19.86
N LEU A 732 41.25 19.83 20.76
CA LEU A 732 41.08 18.92 21.89
C LEU A 732 40.06 19.46 22.89
N GLU A 733 40.03 20.76 23.18
CA GLU A 733 39.03 21.38 24.04
C GLU A 733 37.62 21.27 23.44
N THR A 734 37.49 21.54 22.14
CA THR A 734 36.22 21.38 21.41
C THR A 734 35.78 19.92 21.40
N LYS A 735 36.71 18.97 21.22
CA LYS A 735 36.42 17.52 21.29
C LYS A 735 36.10 17.06 22.70
N LYS A 736 36.81 17.51 23.73
CA LYS A 736 36.52 17.21 25.14
C LYS A 736 35.14 17.71 25.55
N ARG A 737 34.74 18.92 25.10
CA ARG A 737 33.39 19.45 25.30
C ARG A 737 32.36 18.55 24.61
N LYS A 738 32.56 18.24 23.32
CA LYS A 738 31.68 17.33 22.56
C LYS A 738 31.61 15.93 23.16
N TRP A 739 32.71 15.39 23.67
CA TRP A 739 32.76 14.08 24.33
C TRP A 739 32.05 14.13 25.67
N LYS A 740 32.23 15.18 26.47
CA LYS A 740 31.52 15.37 27.74
C LYS A 740 30.01 15.46 27.51
N ASP A 741 29.56 16.17 26.47
CA ASP A 741 28.15 16.23 26.08
C ASP A 741 27.64 14.87 25.59
N THR A 742 28.43 14.17 24.76
CA THR A 742 28.08 12.84 24.24
C THR A 742 28.00 11.80 25.37
N LEU A 743 28.89 11.88 26.36
CA LEU A 743 28.99 10.96 27.49
C LEU A 743 27.86 11.22 28.49
N SER A 744 27.53 12.49 28.75
CA SER A 744 26.36 12.90 29.53
C SER A 744 25.06 12.41 28.86
N ARG A 745 24.97 12.56 27.53
CA ARG A 745 23.82 12.07 26.74
C ARG A 745 23.74 10.54 26.70
N ARG A 746 24.86 9.81 26.60
CA ARG A 746 24.90 8.34 26.70
C ARG A 746 24.53 7.84 28.09
N LYS A 747 24.94 8.55 29.15
CA LYS A 747 24.53 8.26 30.52
C LYS A 747 23.01 8.40 30.64
N LYS A 748 22.43 9.46 30.07
CA LYS A 748 20.98 9.69 30.02
C LYS A 748 20.22 8.60 29.21
N GLN A 749 20.70 8.24 28.02
CA GLN A 749 20.11 7.16 27.21
C GLN A 749 20.15 5.77 27.89
N ARG A 750 21.13 5.50 28.76
CA ARG A 750 21.17 4.25 29.55
C ARG A 750 20.09 4.23 30.63
N PHE A 751 19.77 5.38 31.23
CA PHE A 751 18.64 5.50 32.15
C PHE A 751 17.31 5.27 31.40
N ASP A 752 17.15 5.85 30.21
CA ASP A 752 15.92 5.70 29.40
C ASP A 752 15.70 4.25 28.91
N ARG A 753 16.76 3.52 28.54
CA ARG A 753 16.67 2.10 28.13
C ARG A 753 16.34 1.15 29.27
N LEU A 754 16.77 1.44 30.49
CA LEU A 754 16.47 0.61 31.65
C LEU A 754 14.99 0.73 32.04
N GLY A 755 14.39 1.93 31.86
CA GLY A 755 12.97 2.17 32.09
C GLY A 755 12.02 1.54 31.05
N ASN A 756 12.48 1.32 29.81
CA ASN A 756 11.65 0.72 28.75
C ASN A 756 11.70 -0.83 28.72
N ALA A 757 12.67 -1.47 29.37
CA ALA A 757 12.77 -2.93 29.42
C ALA A 757 11.75 -3.57 30.38
N THR A 758 11.22 -2.80 31.34
CA THR A 758 10.22 -3.24 32.31
C THR A 758 8.78 -3.15 31.80
N ALA A 759 8.51 -2.42 30.72
CA ALA A 759 7.16 -2.22 30.18
C ALA A 759 6.70 -3.30 29.17
N THR A 760 7.59 -4.19 28.70
CA THR A 760 7.27 -5.21 27.67
C THR A 760 7.11 -6.64 28.19
N ASN A 761 7.14 -6.86 29.51
CA ASN A 761 6.94 -8.17 30.11
C ASN A 761 5.61 -8.22 30.88
N ASN A 762 4.49 -8.23 30.16
CA ASN A 762 3.20 -8.68 30.72
C ASN A 762 2.37 -9.35 29.62
N ALA A 763 2.68 -10.63 29.34
CA ALA A 763 1.74 -11.63 28.85
C ALA A 763 2.37 -13.05 28.95
N HIS A 764 1.88 -13.82 29.91
CA HIS A 764 1.97 -15.29 30.08
C HIS A 764 3.34 -15.97 30.42
N GLY A 765 3.31 -16.64 31.58
CA GLY A 765 4.38 -17.37 32.29
C GLY A 765 5.27 -18.35 31.51
N LEU A 766 6.59 -18.21 31.71
CA LEU A 766 7.50 -19.17 32.38
C LEU A 766 8.93 -18.55 32.36
N PRO A 767 9.75 -18.62 33.42
CA PRO A 767 11.14 -18.20 33.35
C PRO A 767 11.92 -19.24 32.56
N ARG A 768 12.29 -18.93 31.31
CA ARG A 768 13.14 -19.80 30.50
C ARG A 768 14.59 -19.70 31.01
N LEU A 769 14.89 -20.52 32.01
CA LEU A 769 16.24 -20.90 32.38
C LEU A 769 17.00 -21.45 31.15
N LEU A 770 18.20 -20.92 30.97
CA LEU A 770 19.38 -21.55 30.37
C LEU A 770 19.12 -22.63 29.30
N SER A 771 18.93 -22.20 28.06
CA SER A 771 19.11 -23.04 26.87
C SER A 771 19.45 -22.14 25.68
N GLN A 772 20.69 -21.66 25.64
CA GLN A 772 21.35 -21.43 24.37
C GLN A 772 22.34 -22.56 24.19
N ALA A 773 21.97 -23.45 23.27
CA ALA A 773 22.81 -24.50 22.76
C ALA A 773 24.19 -23.95 22.40
N GLU A 774 25.18 -24.69 22.87
CA GLU A 774 26.59 -24.59 22.58
C GLU A 774 26.80 -24.57 21.07
N ASN A 775 27.18 -23.41 20.54
CA ASN A 775 27.97 -23.37 19.31
C ASN A 775 29.44 -23.41 19.71
N HIS A 776 29.99 -24.61 19.76
CA HIS A 776 31.42 -24.85 19.70
C HIS A 776 31.99 -24.26 18.39
N LYS A 777 32.45 -23.01 18.48
CA LYS A 777 33.59 -22.54 17.69
C LYS A 777 34.64 -22.04 18.67
N GLU A 778 35.62 -22.90 18.90
CA GLU A 778 36.90 -22.52 19.50
C GLU A 778 37.53 -21.41 18.65
N ALA A 779 37.27 -20.17 19.03
CA ALA A 779 38.12 -19.06 18.62
C ALA A 779 39.40 -19.16 19.46
N LYS A 780 40.45 -19.65 18.80
CA LYS A 780 41.83 -19.68 19.27
C LYS A 780 42.21 -18.39 20.00
N GLY A 781 42.99 -18.56 21.06
CA GLY A 781 43.39 -17.54 22.04
C GLY A 781 43.67 -16.16 21.44
N GLY A 782 42.86 -15.20 21.88
CA GLY A 782 43.16 -13.78 21.79
C GLY A 782 43.06 -13.17 23.18
N THR A 783 44.14 -12.51 23.60
CA THR A 783 44.24 -11.67 24.79
C THR A 783 43.31 -10.45 24.68
N GLY A 784 42.00 -10.69 24.85
CA GLY A 784 40.98 -9.64 24.91
C GLY A 784 40.51 -9.40 26.34
N VAL A 785 40.11 -8.16 26.65
CA VAL A 785 39.64 -7.69 27.98
C VAL A 785 38.58 -8.61 28.63
N SER A 786 37.85 -9.39 27.82
CA SER A 786 36.89 -10.39 28.29
C SER A 786 37.50 -11.52 29.13
N SER A 787 38.78 -11.88 28.93
CA SER A 787 39.47 -12.87 29.76
C SER A 787 39.77 -12.35 31.17
N TYR A 788 39.90 -11.04 31.34
CA TYR A 788 40.12 -10.38 32.64
C TYR A 788 38.86 -10.46 33.52
N PHE A 789 37.68 -10.25 32.93
CA PHE A 789 36.40 -10.32 33.64
C PHE A 789 36.00 -11.76 33.99
N ARG A 790 36.30 -12.73 33.12
CA ARG A 790 35.94 -14.15 33.33
C ARG A 790 36.56 -14.75 34.59
N ARG A 791 37.77 -14.30 34.96
CA ARG A 791 38.48 -14.78 36.18
C ARG A 791 37.86 -14.21 37.46
N GLN A 792 37.32 -12.99 37.41
CA GLN A 792 36.65 -12.33 38.53
C GLN A 792 35.24 -12.90 38.76
N GLU A 793 34.48 -13.21 37.71
CA GLU A 793 33.13 -13.81 37.81
C GLU A 793 33.15 -15.21 38.47
N VAL A 794 34.18 -16.02 38.20
CA VAL A 794 34.34 -17.34 38.81
C VAL A 794 34.67 -17.24 40.32
N ALA A 795 35.45 -16.25 40.73
CA ALA A 795 35.76 -16.02 42.16
C ALA A 795 34.52 -15.55 42.94
N LEU A 796 33.66 -14.72 42.33
CA LEU A 796 32.41 -14.25 42.95
C LEU A 796 31.40 -15.36 43.26
N THR A 797 31.42 -16.46 42.50
CA THR A 797 30.45 -17.55 42.67
C THR A 797 30.96 -18.69 43.55
N ARG A 798 32.28 -18.83 43.71
CA ARG A 798 32.91 -19.95 44.44
C ARG A 798 33.41 -19.59 45.84
N CYS A 799 33.60 -18.31 46.14
CA CYS A 799 34.25 -17.86 47.37
C CYS A 799 33.31 -17.02 48.24
N HIS A 800 33.53 -17.02 49.55
CA HIS A 800 32.73 -16.22 50.50
C HIS A 800 32.99 -14.73 50.34
N TRP A 801 31.93 -13.93 50.43
CA TRP A 801 32.01 -12.47 50.30
C TRP A 801 32.27 -11.84 51.67
N GLN A 802 33.37 -11.10 51.79
CA GLN A 802 33.58 -10.21 52.93
C GLN A 802 33.05 -8.82 52.55
N ILE A 803 31.89 -8.45 53.07
CA ILE A 803 31.28 -7.15 52.77
C ILE A 803 31.97 -6.06 53.60
N VAL A 804 32.59 -5.09 52.94
CA VAL A 804 33.24 -3.94 53.58
C VAL A 804 32.27 -2.79 53.75
N GLN A 805 31.50 -2.47 52.71
CA GLN A 805 30.57 -1.34 52.73
C GLN A 805 29.43 -1.52 51.71
N LEU A 806 28.22 -1.12 52.09
CA LEU A 806 27.09 -0.94 51.18
C LEU A 806 26.87 0.57 50.97
N VAL A 807 26.92 1.04 49.73
CA VAL A 807 26.73 2.45 49.37
C VAL A 807 25.45 2.59 48.53
N PRO A 808 24.51 3.46 48.90
CA PRO A 808 23.31 3.69 48.09
C PRO A 808 23.67 4.26 46.72
N SER A 809 23.00 3.77 45.67
CA SER A 809 23.10 4.31 44.32
C SER A 809 22.18 5.53 44.14
N SER A 810 22.28 6.22 43.01
CA SER A 810 21.30 7.24 42.61
C SER A 810 19.92 6.65 42.29
N GLN A 811 19.84 5.34 42.07
CA GLN A 811 18.59 4.60 41.89
C GLN A 811 18.18 3.96 43.23
N SER A 812 16.91 4.11 43.62
CA SER A 812 16.37 3.49 44.84
C SER A 812 16.30 1.97 44.68
N GLY A 813 16.57 1.21 45.75
CA GLY A 813 16.63 -0.25 45.69
C GLY A 813 17.92 -0.83 45.10
N GLN A 814 18.81 -0.01 44.54
CA GLN A 814 20.15 -0.43 44.12
C GLN A 814 21.23 0.09 45.07
N PHE A 815 22.08 -0.83 45.52
CA PHE A 815 23.24 -0.54 46.35
C PHE A 815 24.51 -0.99 45.62
N PHE A 816 25.63 -0.35 45.91
CA PHE A 816 26.93 -0.86 45.56
C PHE A 816 27.55 -1.50 46.78
N ALA A 817 27.78 -2.81 46.71
CA ALA A 817 28.55 -3.54 47.70
C ALA A 817 30.04 -3.50 47.33
N TRP A 818 30.85 -2.94 48.23
CA TRP A 818 32.28 -3.13 48.23
C TRP A 818 32.56 -4.43 48.99
N ILE A 819 33.01 -5.44 48.26
CA ILE A 819 33.32 -6.74 48.83
C ILE A 819 34.78 -7.10 48.62
N VAL A 820 35.35 -7.88 49.52
CA VAL A 820 36.67 -8.49 49.36
C VAL A 820 36.48 -9.98 49.14
N VAL A 821 37.04 -10.48 48.04
CA VAL A 821 37.05 -11.91 47.67
C VAL A 821 38.48 -12.28 47.29
N GLU A 822 39.05 -13.27 47.99
CA GLU A 822 40.45 -13.72 47.81
C GLU A 822 41.48 -12.56 47.79
N GLY A 823 41.31 -11.58 48.69
CA GLY A 823 42.22 -10.43 48.81
C GLY A 823 42.03 -9.32 47.76
N ILE A 824 41.06 -9.45 46.86
CA ILE A 824 40.72 -8.43 45.84
C ILE A 824 39.44 -7.71 46.25
N MET A 825 39.49 -6.38 46.32
CA MET A 825 38.30 -5.55 46.55
C MET A 825 37.55 -5.31 45.24
N LEU A 826 36.27 -5.66 45.20
CA LEU A 826 35.37 -5.54 44.06
C LEU A 826 34.15 -4.67 44.41
N LYS A 827 33.72 -3.86 43.45
CA LYS A 827 32.48 -3.09 43.55
C LYS A 827 31.37 -3.80 42.77
N ILE A 828 30.37 -4.30 43.46
CA ILE A 828 29.27 -5.07 42.87
C ILE A 828 27.95 -4.31 43.01
N PRO A 829 27.16 -4.15 41.94
CA PRO A 829 25.78 -3.68 42.07
C PRO A 829 24.90 -4.77 42.68
N VAL A 830 24.27 -4.46 43.81
CA VAL A 830 23.30 -5.30 44.51
C VAL A 830 21.92 -4.67 44.34
N THR A 831 20.99 -5.41 43.76
CA THR A 831 19.59 -5.00 43.65
C THR A 831 18.81 -5.66 44.78
N VAL A 832 18.20 -4.85 45.65
CA VAL A 832 17.41 -5.31 46.79
C VAL A 832 15.93 -5.15 46.42
N PRO A 833 15.19 -6.26 46.23
CA PRO A 833 13.76 -6.18 45.96
C PRO A 833 13.01 -5.77 47.23
N ARG A 834 11.84 -5.15 47.06
CA ARG A 834 10.94 -4.84 48.15
C ARG A 834 9.92 -5.96 48.30
N VAL A 835 9.90 -6.55 49.49
CA VAL A 835 8.95 -7.61 49.87
C VAL A 835 7.93 -7.01 50.85
N PHE A 836 6.65 -7.17 50.55
CA PHE A 836 5.55 -6.78 51.44
C PHE A 836 4.40 -7.78 51.35
N TYR A 837 3.53 -7.76 52.37
CA TYR A 837 2.42 -8.70 52.49
C TYR A 837 1.07 -7.99 52.38
N ILE A 838 0.19 -8.51 51.52
CA ILE A 838 -1.18 -8.04 51.34
C ILE A 838 -2.13 -9.07 51.94
N ASN A 839 -2.92 -8.68 52.94
CA ASN A 839 -3.97 -9.52 53.53
C ASN A 839 -5.33 -9.05 53.01
N SER A 840 -6.03 -9.86 52.21
CA SER A 840 -7.36 -9.53 51.69
C SER A 840 -8.42 -10.51 52.16
N LYS A 841 -9.61 -9.99 52.50
CA LYS A 841 -10.78 -10.80 52.91
C LYS A 841 -11.35 -11.62 51.75
N ALA A 842 -11.21 -11.14 50.51
CA ALA A 842 -11.59 -11.84 49.29
C ALA A 842 -10.35 -12.36 48.53
N PRO A 843 -10.48 -13.41 47.69
CA PRO A 843 -9.38 -13.84 46.83
C PRO A 843 -9.14 -12.79 45.74
N LEU A 844 -7.92 -12.24 45.69
CA LEU A 844 -7.47 -11.39 44.58
C LEU A 844 -7.34 -12.25 43.31
N GLU A 845 -8.22 -12.04 42.32
CA GLU A 845 -8.10 -12.66 40.98
C GLU A 845 -6.79 -12.23 40.28
N ASP A 846 -6.36 -13.02 39.28
CA ASP A 846 -5.05 -13.11 38.56
C ASP A 846 -4.34 -11.81 38.08
N LYS A 847 -4.78 -10.62 38.50
CA LYS A 847 -4.21 -9.32 38.11
C LYS A 847 -3.02 -8.86 38.96
N PHE A 848 -2.71 -9.49 40.09
CA PHE A 848 -1.62 -9.06 40.98
C PHE A 848 -0.51 -10.12 41.12
N PRO A 849 0.78 -9.78 40.91
CA PRO A 849 1.89 -10.73 40.96
C PRO A 849 2.29 -11.07 42.41
N GLY A 850 1.49 -11.89 43.09
CA GLY A 850 1.73 -12.31 44.47
C GLY A 850 1.63 -13.82 44.66
N ARG A 851 2.50 -14.39 45.51
CA ARG A 851 2.39 -15.80 45.93
C ARG A 851 1.59 -15.88 47.22
N ARG A 852 0.64 -16.83 47.32
CA ARG A 852 -0.08 -17.05 48.57
C ARG A 852 0.90 -17.51 49.66
N ALA A 853 0.89 -16.84 50.80
CA ALA A 853 1.77 -17.10 51.92
C ALA A 853 0.96 -17.42 53.18
N SER A 854 1.54 -18.19 54.10
CA SER A 854 0.97 -18.47 55.42
C SER A 854 1.93 -17.96 56.48
N LYS A 855 1.73 -16.72 56.94
CA LYS A 855 2.52 -16.08 58.01
C LYS A 855 1.61 -15.52 59.08
N ILE A 856 2.12 -15.47 60.32
CA ILE A 856 1.41 -14.87 61.46
C ILE A 856 1.54 -13.35 61.32
N LEU A 857 0.40 -12.64 61.27
CA LEU A 857 0.38 -11.19 61.12
C LEU A 857 0.69 -10.50 62.46
N PRO A 858 1.39 -9.35 62.44
CA PRO A 858 1.61 -8.53 63.63
C PRO A 858 0.29 -8.14 64.31
N HIS A 859 0.33 -8.01 65.64
CA HIS A 859 -0.81 -7.57 66.48
C HIS A 859 -2.02 -8.53 66.51
N GLY A 860 -1.82 -9.82 66.22
CA GLY A 860 -2.86 -10.84 66.40
C GLY A 860 -4.00 -10.77 65.38
N ARG A 861 -3.78 -10.11 64.23
CA ARG A 861 -4.77 -10.03 63.15
C ARG A 861 -4.97 -11.38 62.48
N HIS A 862 -6.20 -11.70 62.12
CA HIS A 862 -6.53 -12.91 61.37
C HIS A 862 -5.99 -12.83 59.94
N SER A 863 -5.23 -13.86 59.55
CA SER A 863 -4.81 -14.07 58.16
C SER A 863 -5.99 -14.61 57.36
N TYR A 864 -6.47 -13.83 56.39
CA TYR A 864 -7.44 -14.28 55.40
C TYR A 864 -6.67 -14.82 54.19
N ASN A 865 -6.74 -14.16 53.03
CA ASN A 865 -5.91 -14.45 51.87
C ASN A 865 -4.65 -13.58 51.91
N LEU A 866 -3.56 -14.12 52.45
CA LEU A 866 -2.27 -13.43 52.53
C LEU A 866 -1.43 -13.69 51.28
N TYR A 867 -0.96 -12.63 50.65
CA TYR A 867 -0.09 -12.66 49.47
C TYR A 867 1.26 -12.01 49.77
N GLU A 868 2.34 -12.74 49.49
CA GLU A 868 3.71 -12.23 49.48
C GLU A 868 4.03 -11.68 48.09
N VAL A 869 4.32 -10.39 48.04
CA VAL A 869 4.68 -9.68 46.81
C VAL A 869 6.14 -9.25 46.92
N SER A 870 6.95 -9.69 45.95
CA SER A 870 8.36 -9.32 45.83
C SER A 870 8.54 -8.62 44.49
N ILE A 871 8.76 -7.31 44.52
CA ILE A 871 8.92 -6.47 43.32
C ILE A 871 10.11 -5.54 43.47
N ASP A 872 10.68 -5.11 42.35
CA ASP A 872 11.76 -4.13 42.36
C ASP A 872 11.27 -2.75 42.82
N GLU A 873 12.12 -1.97 43.48
CA GLU A 873 11.73 -0.66 44.05
C GLU A 873 11.21 0.32 42.98
N ASP A 874 11.75 0.27 41.76
CA ASP A 874 11.29 1.10 40.64
C ASP A 874 9.89 0.66 40.13
N GLN A 875 9.60 -0.65 40.14
CA GLN A 875 8.26 -1.16 39.86
C GLN A 875 7.28 -0.78 40.97
N PHE A 876 7.69 -0.91 42.25
CA PHE A 876 6.88 -0.47 43.39
C PHE A 876 6.50 1.01 43.30
N LYS A 877 7.43 1.90 42.91
CA LYS A 877 7.12 3.33 42.72
C LYS A 877 6.13 3.58 41.58
N THR A 878 6.24 2.82 40.49
CA THR A 878 5.35 2.94 39.33
C THR A 878 3.94 2.44 39.68
N GLU A 879 3.86 1.30 40.37
CA GLU A 879 2.62 0.67 40.81
C GLU A 879 2.06 1.25 42.11
N SER A 880 2.80 2.12 42.80
CA SER A 880 2.40 2.73 44.09
C SER A 880 1.02 3.40 44.01
N LYS A 881 0.65 3.98 42.86
CA LYS A 881 -0.70 4.54 42.64
C LYS A 881 -1.78 3.46 42.59
N ASN A 882 -1.52 2.35 41.89
CA ASN A 882 -2.44 1.21 41.82
C ASN A 882 -2.55 0.51 43.18
N LEU A 883 -1.42 0.42 43.90
CA LEU A 883 -1.35 -0.15 45.24
C LEU A 883 -2.08 0.74 46.26
N THR A 884 -2.01 2.06 46.11
CA THR A 884 -2.80 3.01 46.92
C THR A 884 -4.30 2.89 46.63
N ALA A 885 -4.69 2.66 45.38
CA ALA A 885 -6.09 2.40 45.01
C ALA A 885 -6.59 1.06 45.56
N LEU A 886 -5.73 0.02 45.56
CA LEU A 886 -6.01 -1.27 46.18
C LEU A 886 -6.12 -1.16 47.72
N LEU A 887 -5.28 -0.33 48.33
CA LEU A 887 -5.31 -0.01 49.77
C LEU A 887 -6.50 0.84 50.20
N ALA A 888 -7.14 1.54 49.27
CA ALA A 888 -8.37 2.27 49.52
C ALA A 888 -9.59 1.34 49.55
N ASP A 889 -9.42 0.07 49.14
CA ASP A 889 -10.46 -0.95 49.26
C ASP A 889 -10.60 -1.39 50.74
N PRO A 890 -11.81 -1.28 51.34
CA PRO A 890 -12.06 -1.69 52.72
C PRO A 890 -11.85 -3.19 52.98
N GLU A 891 -11.68 -4.01 51.93
CA GLU A 891 -11.41 -5.44 52.03
C GLU A 891 -9.91 -5.80 52.10
N VAL A 892 -9.01 -4.80 51.97
CA VAL A 892 -7.56 -5.00 51.88
C VAL A 892 -6.83 -4.34 53.06
N GLU A 893 -6.03 -5.12 53.79
CA GLU A 893 -5.15 -4.65 54.85
C GLU A 893 -3.68 -4.96 54.50
N VAL A 894 -2.78 -3.98 54.64
CA VAL A 894 -1.34 -4.19 54.44
C VAL A 894 -0.58 -4.15 55.75
N SER A 895 0.26 -5.15 55.97
CA SER A 895 1.31 -5.15 56.98
C SER A 895 2.66 -5.06 56.25
N THR A 896 3.37 -3.95 56.45
CA THR A 896 4.74 -3.75 55.93
C THR A 896 5.76 -4.50 56.76
#